data_AF-A0A4Q8QDE2-F1
#
_entry.id   AF-A0A4Q8QDE2-F1
#
_cell.length_a   1.000
_cell.length_b   1.000
_cell.length_c   1.000
_cell.angle_alpha   90.00
_cell.angle_beta   90.00
_cell.angle_gamma   90.00
#
_symmetry.space_group_name_H-M   'P 1'
#
loop_
_entity.id
_entity.type
_entity.pdbx_description
1 polymer ?
#
loop_
_entity_poly.entity_id
_entity_poly.type
_entity_poly.pdbx_seq_one_letter_code
_entity_poly.pdbx_strand_id
1 'polypeptide(L)'
;MTKKILLALCLLSIHFMYAQGTPPETDYELPRIIPPAPDVQQMEKYGEIPVGYYTGTPNISIDLYAVPTRSDLSVPISLSYHPSGVRVDEKASRVGLGWSLNAEGVISRSVAGIKEFTVSPGTARPDVGTFDPNDYANRIADYNYAVDVVAGDEDSEPDVFQYNFMGRSGKFIFDESGDIHLIPKEAFSITTNPLMTQFTIVDEMGNTFLFTAQGMSVVGSNCSQGGASNYLGNNVSTSWKLTQITTHTGEVIDFLYRTFTYQYILAKEATDYHPISLPFGCSTKAPENCEKTITHTERVLDRINFSSGNVQFTYSDDPSYPINGSNTRTDFSGNHALRKVAISNSSGVVKTFELVYDYFGPTGTSTEDDNRLKLTELIEVNSEKKHRFTYNESVNLPPRFSYSQDLWGFYNGKSNTTILPETYHAGTLIAGADRSVSTTHSQAGVLTKITYPTQGTSEFFYESNDYYEDQTTTEYVPGGFTRYADFGPPYDNTHAFTIQSSYQNINLNILNQCGNPPSQIVLQDGALAKILDSNNQEVGRYVSSDDHALTLSPGNYTLEFEVDGSACMFRARFSWYEEQTVPAQNKLTGGLRIQKIRNYDGVDYEERTYSYNKAGSTQSSGYLQGIPQFHYVVYQQNQSNSNICTYLGRGHSSIYPLATALGNSVGYSRVTEINNSEAGNGKTVYHFTNDIDTYNGTGLKFPNIPPTSYSWKRGLLLKKEMMNSAGSKVQEEINTYAFDTQFVGNSSENYGGDKLSAGFVIRQVQAEFFPTNATFAWDHYYITSAWVKPVSKQTISYFPNQVTRTENYYYDNPTHQQRTRMETTDSQGLAQQQRWYYPDDIQTTSSLPGGNLTGPDSIVIGKLKKNGTHPKIGEIIQTNQKTGGSEMMTRKLYEVYGPNVLPKSLNSKKDGTDMESRIVYHDYDDQGNIIEVGLENGTPISYIWGYNNMYPVAKIENATFSQIELLSGFGSGFDLGSGGLNSTQLNSLRSSSLSEAMVTTMTYDPLVGLTSITDPRGYTTTYHYDSFNRLSEIKDQDGNIVSHYQYNYKNQ
;
A
#
# COMPACT_ATOMS: atom_id res chain seq x y z
N MET A 1 68.37 -2.98 -49.07
CA MET A 1 67.63 -3.75 -48.05
C MET A 1 67.54 -2.99 -46.72
N THR A 2 67.18 -1.71 -46.72
CA THR A 2 67.15 -0.88 -45.50
C THR A 2 65.93 0.06 -45.40
N LYS A 3 64.96 -0.07 -46.32
CA LYS A 3 63.67 0.64 -46.27
C LYS A 3 62.46 -0.26 -45.99
N LYS A 4 62.64 -1.59 -45.94
CA LYS A 4 61.54 -2.54 -45.67
C LYS A 4 61.44 -3.01 -44.21
N ILE A 5 62.45 -2.73 -43.36
CA ILE A 5 62.43 -3.10 -41.93
C ILE A 5 61.81 -1.98 -41.07
N LEU A 6 61.95 -0.71 -41.46
CA LEU A 6 61.31 0.40 -40.72
C LEU A 6 59.79 0.45 -40.89
N LEU A 7 59.25 0.05 -42.05
CA LEU A 7 57.81 0.05 -42.29
C LEU A 7 57.08 -1.09 -41.54
N ALA A 8 57.76 -2.21 -41.30
CA ALA A 8 57.21 -3.33 -40.52
C ALA A 8 57.21 -3.05 -39.01
N LEU A 9 58.18 -2.28 -38.49
CA LEU A 9 58.20 -1.84 -37.09
C LEU A 9 57.21 -0.70 -36.78
N CYS A 10 56.89 0.16 -37.77
CA CYS A 10 55.81 1.16 -37.62
C CYS A 10 54.39 0.58 -37.79
N LEU A 11 54.22 -0.55 -38.48
CA LEU A 11 52.89 -1.18 -38.64
C LEU A 11 52.54 -2.16 -37.51
N LEU A 12 53.51 -2.67 -36.74
CA LEU A 12 53.26 -3.43 -35.52
C LEU A 12 52.98 -2.56 -34.28
N SER A 13 53.22 -1.24 -34.35
CA SER A 13 52.97 -0.29 -33.25
C SER A 13 51.61 0.44 -33.35
N ILE A 14 50.81 0.18 -34.38
CA ILE A 14 49.50 0.83 -34.61
C ILE A 14 48.30 -0.05 -34.14
N HIS A 15 48.54 -1.24 -33.57
CA HIS A 15 47.46 -2.09 -33.02
C HIS A 15 47.19 -1.93 -31.51
N PHE A 16 47.78 -0.93 -30.84
CA PHE A 16 47.47 -0.61 -29.43
C PHE A 16 47.43 0.90 -29.16
N MET A 17 46.71 1.65 -30.01
CA MET A 17 46.21 2.97 -29.62
C MET A 17 44.68 2.92 -29.57
N TYR A 18 44.16 2.21 -28.57
CA TYR A 18 42.92 2.68 -27.96
C TYR A 18 43.24 4.04 -27.37
N ALA A 19 42.50 5.07 -27.77
CA ALA A 19 42.51 6.33 -27.07
C ALA A 19 42.31 6.01 -25.58
N GLN A 20 43.22 6.49 -24.72
CA GLN A 20 42.99 6.52 -23.28
C GLN A 20 41.85 7.52 -23.05
N GLY A 21 40.61 7.09 -23.25
CA GLY A 21 39.52 7.63 -22.47
C GLY A 21 39.85 7.28 -21.02
N THR A 22 39.92 8.30 -20.17
CA THR A 22 39.82 8.08 -18.73
C THR A 22 38.61 7.18 -18.49
N PRO A 23 38.75 6.01 -17.85
CA PRO A 23 37.58 5.24 -17.46
C PRO A 23 36.65 6.16 -16.66
N PRO A 24 35.32 6.11 -16.90
CA PRO A 24 34.38 7.01 -16.25
C PRO A 24 34.56 6.93 -14.73
N GLU A 25 34.47 8.09 -14.05
CA GLU A 25 34.32 8.09 -12.61
C GLU A 25 33.10 7.23 -12.28
N THR A 26 33.26 6.23 -11.39
CA THR A 26 32.17 5.40 -10.90
C THR A 26 31.34 6.22 -9.93
N ASP A 27 30.51 7.08 -10.48
CA ASP A 27 29.51 7.82 -9.74
C ASP A 27 28.32 6.91 -9.48
N TYR A 28 28.28 6.36 -8.27
CA TYR A 28 27.10 5.67 -7.78
C TYR A 28 25.97 6.69 -7.56
N GLU A 29 24.80 6.43 -8.12
CA GLU A 29 23.58 7.22 -7.92
C GLU A 29 22.60 6.53 -6.94
N LEU A 30 21.73 7.33 -6.30
CA LEU A 30 20.65 6.85 -5.42
C LEU A 30 19.73 5.83 -6.13
N PRO A 31 19.09 4.92 -5.38
CA PRO A 31 18.23 3.87 -5.94
C PRO A 31 17.20 4.43 -6.91
N ARG A 32 17.17 3.87 -8.13
CA ARG A 32 16.28 4.30 -9.22
C ARG A 32 14.99 3.48 -9.15
N ILE A 33 13.94 4.03 -8.55
CA ILE A 33 12.61 3.43 -8.55
C ILE A 33 11.77 4.07 -9.65
N ILE A 34 11.25 3.26 -10.59
CA ILE A 34 10.24 3.72 -11.56
C ILE A 34 8.86 3.39 -10.99
N PRO A 35 8.08 4.38 -10.52
CA PRO A 35 6.75 4.14 -9.98
C PRO A 35 5.70 3.98 -11.10
N PRO A 36 4.57 3.30 -10.84
CA PRO A 36 3.45 3.26 -11.77
C PRO A 36 2.70 4.61 -11.84
N ALA A 37 1.63 4.67 -12.63
CA ALA A 37 0.79 5.87 -12.76
C ALA A 37 0.19 6.32 -11.40
N PRO A 38 -0.06 7.62 -11.16
CA PRO A 38 -0.55 8.12 -9.88
C PRO A 38 -1.83 7.47 -9.35
N ASP A 39 -2.79 7.12 -10.21
CA ASP A 39 -3.98 6.38 -9.80
C ASP A 39 -3.64 4.98 -9.27
N VAL A 40 -2.69 4.28 -9.91
CA VAL A 40 -2.18 2.99 -9.44
C VAL A 40 -1.45 3.14 -8.10
N GLN A 41 -0.62 4.17 -7.93
CA GLN A 41 0.06 4.45 -6.67
C GLN A 41 -0.92 4.71 -5.51
N GLN A 42 -2.07 5.34 -5.77
CA GLN A 42 -3.11 5.53 -4.73
C GLN A 42 -3.84 4.21 -4.40
N MET A 43 -4.01 3.32 -5.38
CA MET A 43 -4.50 1.95 -5.15
C MET A 43 -3.49 1.11 -4.35
N GLU A 44 -2.19 1.24 -4.65
CA GLU A 44 -1.08 0.64 -3.90
C GLU A 44 -1.08 1.15 -2.46
N LYS A 45 -1.15 2.47 -2.24
CA LYS A 45 -1.21 3.09 -0.89
C LYS A 45 -2.36 2.52 -0.05
N TYR A 46 -3.53 2.31 -0.64
CA TYR A 46 -4.67 1.67 0.03
C TYR A 46 -4.46 0.17 0.28
N GLY A 47 -3.79 -0.53 -0.64
CA GLY A 47 -3.45 -1.95 -0.49
C GLY A 47 -2.31 -2.23 0.50
N GLU A 48 -1.36 -1.31 0.61
CA GLU A 48 -0.17 -1.38 1.47
C GLU A 48 -0.44 -0.92 2.89
N ILE A 49 -1.32 0.07 3.09
CA ILE A 49 -1.68 0.63 4.39
C ILE A 49 -3.05 0.10 4.78
N PRO A 50 -3.14 -1.03 5.51
CA PRO A 50 -4.40 -1.45 6.07
C PRO A 50 -4.85 -0.39 7.05
N VAL A 51 -5.97 0.23 6.71
CA VAL A 51 -6.76 1.06 7.60
C VAL A 51 -7.09 0.26 8.85
N GLY A 52 -6.72 0.78 10.01
CA GLY A 52 -6.84 0.04 11.25
C GLY A 52 -6.15 0.71 12.43
N TYR A 53 -6.47 0.20 13.62
CA TYR A 53 -5.94 0.70 14.88
C TYR A 53 -4.39 0.68 14.89
N TYR A 54 -3.75 -0.36 14.34
CA TYR A 54 -2.29 -0.51 14.33
C TYR A 54 -1.53 0.66 13.69
N THR A 55 -2.04 1.24 12.60
CA THR A 55 -1.41 2.38 11.90
C THR A 55 -1.97 3.73 12.37
N GLY A 56 -3.09 3.73 13.10
CA GLY A 56 -3.81 4.94 13.47
C GLY A 56 -4.58 5.58 12.31
N THR A 57 -4.76 4.87 11.19
CA THR A 57 -5.47 5.36 10.01
C THR A 57 -6.91 4.84 9.99
N PRO A 58 -7.95 5.69 10.04
CA PRO A 58 -9.33 5.24 9.99
C PRO A 58 -9.74 4.79 8.58
N ASN A 59 -10.65 3.82 8.51
CA ASN A 59 -11.23 3.37 7.24
C ASN A 59 -12.34 4.33 6.79
N ILE A 60 -12.10 5.07 5.72
CA ILE A 60 -13.05 6.01 5.12
C ILE A 60 -13.37 5.52 3.71
N SER A 61 -14.57 4.97 3.52
CA SER A 61 -15.05 4.48 2.23
C SER A 61 -16.51 4.85 1.99
N ILE A 62 -16.86 5.08 0.73
CA ILE A 62 -18.22 5.37 0.26
C ILE A 62 -18.55 4.38 -0.85
N ASP A 63 -19.43 3.44 -0.54
CA ASP A 63 -19.92 2.45 -1.50
C ASP A 63 -20.85 3.11 -2.53
N LEU A 64 -20.57 2.89 -3.81
CA LEU A 64 -21.39 3.36 -4.93
C LEU A 64 -22.32 2.26 -5.42
N TYR A 65 -21.77 1.07 -5.66
CA TYR A 65 -22.49 -0.08 -6.20
C TYR A 65 -21.73 -1.39 -5.94
N ALA A 66 -22.40 -2.53 -6.01
CA ALA A 66 -21.77 -3.85 -6.01
C ALA A 66 -22.35 -4.65 -7.16
N VAL A 67 -21.52 -5.02 -8.13
CA VAL A 67 -21.97 -5.80 -9.30
C VAL A 67 -22.33 -7.21 -8.81
N PRO A 68 -23.59 -7.64 -8.99
CA PRO A 68 -23.99 -8.99 -8.64
C PRO A 68 -23.47 -9.99 -9.67
N THR A 69 -23.16 -11.21 -9.22
CA THR A 69 -22.83 -12.35 -10.08
C THR A 69 -23.74 -13.53 -9.70
N ARG A 70 -23.80 -14.56 -10.55
CA ARG A 70 -24.46 -15.85 -10.29
C ARG A 70 -23.72 -16.69 -9.26
N SER A 71 -22.50 -16.29 -8.92
CA SER A 71 -21.67 -16.90 -7.89
C SER A 71 -21.68 -16.04 -6.61
N ASP A 72 -21.05 -16.52 -5.55
CA ASP A 72 -20.88 -15.74 -4.31
C ASP A 72 -19.88 -14.56 -4.48
N LEU A 73 -19.24 -14.42 -5.64
CA LEU A 73 -18.36 -13.29 -5.94
C LEU A 73 -19.20 -12.03 -6.22
N SER A 74 -18.78 -10.89 -5.70
CA SER A 74 -19.32 -9.58 -6.07
C SER A 74 -18.18 -8.61 -6.34
N VAL A 75 -18.34 -7.74 -7.35
CA VAL A 75 -17.36 -6.70 -7.69
C VAL A 75 -17.80 -5.40 -7.01
N PRO A 76 -17.17 -4.97 -5.90
CA PRO A 76 -17.51 -3.72 -5.26
C PRO A 76 -17.01 -2.52 -6.09
N ILE A 77 -17.82 -1.45 -6.08
CA ILE A 77 -17.50 -0.15 -6.65
C ILE A 77 -17.63 0.88 -5.53
N SER A 78 -16.51 1.41 -5.05
CA SER A 78 -16.47 2.38 -3.96
C SER A 78 -15.38 3.44 -4.14
N LEU A 79 -15.53 4.55 -3.43
CA LEU A 79 -14.47 5.56 -3.25
C LEU A 79 -13.88 5.40 -1.85
N SER A 80 -12.55 5.32 -1.74
CA SER A 80 -11.86 5.29 -0.45
C SER A 80 -10.93 6.49 -0.30
N TYR A 81 -10.84 7.03 0.92
CA TYR A 81 -9.92 8.11 1.26
C TYR A 81 -8.83 7.62 2.23
N HIS A 82 -7.58 8.01 1.98
CA HIS A 82 -6.45 7.64 2.82
C HIS A 82 -5.93 8.83 3.67
N PRO A 83 -6.24 8.90 4.98
CA PRO A 83 -6.03 10.09 5.81
C PRO A 83 -4.65 10.21 6.49
N SER A 84 -3.57 9.70 5.89
CA SER A 84 -2.21 9.73 6.48
C SER A 84 -1.49 11.08 6.43
N GLY A 85 -2.15 12.13 5.95
CA GLY A 85 -1.51 13.38 5.53
C GLY A 85 -1.15 13.39 4.03
N VAL A 86 -0.87 14.58 3.53
CA VAL A 86 -0.52 14.85 2.13
C VAL A 86 0.99 15.11 2.04
N ARG A 87 1.71 14.33 1.22
CA ARG A 87 3.12 14.66 0.93
C ARG A 87 3.21 15.85 -0.02
N VAL A 88 4.25 16.65 0.11
CA VAL A 88 4.45 17.86 -0.68
C VAL A 88 4.51 17.51 -2.18
N ASP A 89 5.18 16.44 -2.58
CA ASP A 89 5.30 16.01 -3.99
C ASP A 89 4.10 15.20 -4.52
N GLU A 90 3.12 14.86 -3.67
CA GLU A 90 1.98 14.00 -4.00
C GLU A 90 1.10 14.59 -5.10
N LYS A 91 0.81 13.78 -6.13
CA LYS A 91 -0.20 14.08 -7.16
C LYS A 91 -1.54 13.45 -6.80
N ALA A 92 -2.63 14.16 -7.11
CA ALA A 92 -3.99 13.66 -6.94
C ALA A 92 -4.35 12.61 -8.00
N SER A 93 -5.11 11.59 -7.60
CA SER A 93 -5.74 10.64 -8.54
C SER A 93 -6.83 11.32 -9.37
N ARG A 94 -7.43 10.59 -10.31
CA ARG A 94 -8.58 11.05 -11.10
C ARG A 94 -9.84 11.29 -10.26
N VAL A 95 -9.87 10.83 -9.01
CA VAL A 95 -10.96 11.07 -8.06
C VAL A 95 -10.61 12.05 -6.93
N GLY A 96 -9.44 12.69 -7.00
CA GLY A 96 -9.01 13.73 -6.07
C GLY A 96 -7.85 13.32 -5.15
N LEU A 97 -7.24 14.31 -4.50
CA LEU A 97 -6.09 14.10 -3.61
C LEU A 97 -6.46 13.22 -2.42
N GLY A 98 -5.71 12.13 -2.22
CA GLY A 98 -5.95 11.14 -1.17
C GLY A 98 -7.14 10.19 -1.40
N TRP A 99 -7.89 10.36 -2.50
CA TRP A 99 -8.99 9.48 -2.88
C TRP A 99 -8.54 8.43 -3.90
N SER A 100 -9.13 7.23 -3.82
CA SER A 100 -8.96 6.14 -4.77
C SER A 100 -10.31 5.53 -5.15
N LEU A 101 -10.44 5.08 -6.41
CA LEU A 101 -11.58 4.33 -6.91
C LEU A 101 -11.29 2.84 -6.78
N ASN A 102 -12.10 2.12 -6.01
CA ASN A 102 -12.08 0.66 -5.96
C ASN A 102 -13.18 0.16 -6.89
N ALA A 103 -12.85 -0.12 -8.15
CA ALA A 103 -13.79 -0.66 -9.13
C ALA A 103 -13.18 -1.71 -10.07
N GLU A 104 -11.86 -1.90 -9.98
CA GLU A 104 -11.06 -2.76 -10.84
C GLU A 104 -9.96 -3.45 -10.04
N GLY A 105 -9.29 -4.43 -10.65
CA GLY A 105 -8.07 -5.01 -10.12
C GLY A 105 -6.82 -4.48 -10.83
N VAL A 106 -5.70 -4.43 -10.12
CA VAL A 106 -4.39 -4.09 -10.68
C VAL A 106 -3.30 -5.00 -10.12
N ILE A 107 -2.38 -5.41 -10.98
CA ILE A 107 -1.03 -5.83 -10.59
C ILE A 107 -0.09 -4.72 -11.01
N SER A 108 0.79 -4.29 -10.13
CA SER A 108 1.76 -3.23 -10.38
C SER A 108 3.17 -3.67 -10.03
N ARG A 109 4.15 -3.00 -10.63
CA ARG A 109 5.58 -3.29 -10.48
C ARG A 109 6.29 -1.99 -10.11
N SER A 110 7.02 -2.02 -9.00
CA SER A 110 8.05 -1.03 -8.71
C SER A 110 9.37 -1.59 -9.23
N VAL A 111 9.94 -0.93 -10.25
CA VAL A 111 11.19 -1.38 -10.87
C VAL A 111 12.36 -0.83 -10.07
N ALA A 112 13.21 -1.69 -9.55
CA ALA A 112 14.50 -1.35 -8.94
C ALA A 112 15.60 -1.53 -9.99
N GLY A 113 16.40 -0.51 -10.27
CA GLY A 113 17.50 -0.63 -11.23
C GLY A 113 17.03 -0.73 -12.69
N ILE A 114 17.44 -1.78 -13.41
CA ILE A 114 17.08 -2.01 -14.82
C ILE A 114 16.04 -3.13 -14.97
N LYS A 115 15.40 -3.25 -16.13
CA LYS A 115 14.37 -4.27 -16.37
C LYS A 115 14.98 -5.69 -16.25
N GLU A 116 14.51 -6.45 -15.26
CA GLU A 116 14.91 -7.85 -14.95
C GLU A 116 14.79 -8.88 -16.12
N PHE A 117 14.22 -8.51 -17.28
CA PHE A 117 14.02 -9.42 -18.40
C PHE A 117 14.24 -8.75 -19.77
N THR A 118 15.50 -8.54 -20.13
CA THR A 118 15.93 -8.54 -21.54
C THR A 118 16.43 -9.92 -21.89
N VAL A 119 15.79 -10.53 -22.89
CA VAL A 119 16.00 -11.90 -23.33
C VAL A 119 17.38 -12.04 -24.00
N SER A 120 18.44 -12.11 -23.20
CA SER A 120 19.74 -12.64 -23.62
C SER A 120 19.95 -13.96 -22.91
N PRO A 121 20.05 -15.09 -23.62
CA PRO A 121 20.39 -16.37 -23.01
C PRO A 121 21.78 -16.26 -22.35
N GLY A 122 21.83 -16.17 -21.01
CA GLY A 122 23.07 -16.04 -20.24
C GLY A 122 23.04 -15.10 -19.03
N THR A 123 22.00 -14.27 -18.87
CA THR A 123 21.86 -13.26 -17.80
C THR A 123 21.00 -13.74 -16.62
N ALA A 124 21.22 -14.98 -16.17
CA ALA A 124 20.62 -15.44 -14.92
C ALA A 124 21.43 -14.83 -13.76
N ARG A 125 20.75 -14.30 -12.73
CA ARG A 125 21.45 -13.86 -11.52
C ARG A 125 22.32 -14.99 -10.97
N PRO A 126 23.54 -14.71 -10.52
CA PRO A 126 24.43 -15.75 -10.02
C PRO A 126 23.88 -16.38 -8.74
N ASP A 127 24.24 -17.65 -8.49
CA ASP A 127 23.87 -18.36 -7.27
C ASP A 127 24.48 -17.66 -6.05
N VAL A 128 23.60 -17.11 -5.21
CA VAL A 128 23.94 -16.31 -4.02
C VAL A 128 24.77 -17.09 -3.01
N GLY A 129 24.60 -18.41 -2.92
CA GLY A 129 25.34 -19.27 -2.00
C GLY A 129 26.80 -19.46 -2.43
N THR A 130 27.12 -19.25 -3.70
CA THR A 130 28.46 -19.48 -4.21
C THR A 130 29.13 -18.23 -4.77
N PHE A 131 28.40 -17.16 -5.10
CA PHE A 131 28.90 -15.96 -5.76
C PHE A 131 30.22 -15.42 -5.18
N ASP A 132 31.25 -15.37 -6.02
CA ASP A 132 32.55 -14.76 -5.69
C ASP A 132 33.18 -14.12 -6.95
N PRO A 133 32.98 -12.81 -7.16
CA PRO A 133 33.53 -12.10 -8.31
C PRO A 133 35.05 -11.90 -8.22
N ASN A 134 35.69 -12.14 -7.06
CA ASN A 134 37.14 -11.99 -6.90
C ASN A 134 37.91 -13.28 -7.25
N ASP A 135 37.26 -14.45 -7.34
CA ASP A 135 37.86 -15.68 -7.87
C ASP A 135 37.79 -15.74 -9.40
N TYR A 136 38.43 -14.77 -10.04
CA TYR A 136 38.46 -14.62 -11.50
C TYR A 136 38.89 -15.91 -12.24
N ALA A 137 39.77 -16.71 -11.63
CA ALA A 137 40.32 -17.90 -12.27
C ALA A 137 39.29 -19.01 -12.47
N ASN A 138 38.32 -19.13 -11.55
CA ASN A 138 37.31 -20.19 -11.60
C ASN A 138 35.89 -19.66 -11.85
N ARG A 139 35.63 -18.35 -11.67
CA ARG A 139 34.29 -17.74 -11.68
C ARG A 139 34.22 -16.48 -12.54
N ILE A 140 34.63 -16.60 -13.79
CA ILE A 140 34.59 -15.49 -14.75
C ILE A 140 33.18 -14.90 -14.96
N ALA A 141 32.13 -15.72 -14.81
CA ALA A 141 30.75 -15.26 -14.92
C ALA A 141 30.37 -14.33 -13.76
N ASP A 142 30.77 -14.66 -12.53
CA ASP A 142 30.54 -13.81 -11.35
C ASP A 142 31.30 -12.48 -11.48
N TYR A 143 32.54 -12.53 -11.99
CA TYR A 143 33.33 -11.33 -12.28
C TYR A 143 32.64 -10.43 -13.32
N ASN A 144 32.23 -10.99 -14.47
CA ASN A 144 31.57 -10.22 -15.51
C ASN A 144 30.24 -9.63 -15.01
N TYR A 145 29.45 -10.41 -14.27
CA TYR A 145 28.23 -9.90 -13.65
C TYR A 145 28.51 -8.72 -12.70
N ALA A 146 29.54 -8.81 -11.86
CA ALA A 146 29.92 -7.70 -10.99
C ALA A 146 30.39 -6.44 -11.74
N VAL A 147 31.15 -6.62 -12.83
CA VAL A 147 31.55 -5.53 -13.74
C VAL A 147 30.30 -4.88 -14.33
N ASP A 148 29.38 -5.68 -14.87
CA ASP A 148 28.18 -5.19 -15.55
C ASP A 148 27.21 -4.52 -14.56
N VAL A 149 27.05 -5.04 -13.34
CA VAL A 149 26.26 -4.38 -12.27
C VAL A 149 26.86 -3.03 -11.89
N VAL A 150 28.18 -2.94 -11.70
CA VAL A 150 28.84 -1.65 -11.38
C VAL A 150 28.79 -0.67 -12.56
N ALA A 151 28.83 -1.17 -13.79
CA ALA A 151 28.62 -0.38 -14.99
C ALA A 151 27.15 0.05 -15.19
N GLY A 152 26.20 -0.58 -14.47
CA GLY A 152 24.77 -0.35 -14.60
C GLY A 152 24.14 -1.05 -15.82
N ASP A 153 24.84 -2.04 -16.39
CA ASP A 153 24.41 -2.86 -17.52
C ASP A 153 23.63 -4.12 -17.09
N GLU A 154 23.74 -4.53 -15.82
CA GLU A 154 23.02 -5.67 -15.22
C GLU A 154 22.28 -5.29 -13.92
N ASP A 155 21.19 -6.01 -13.63
CA ASP A 155 20.36 -5.78 -12.45
C ASP A 155 20.75 -6.69 -11.27
N SER A 156 20.96 -6.09 -10.11
CA SER A 156 21.28 -6.79 -8.87
C SER A 156 20.15 -6.80 -7.84
N GLU A 157 18.99 -6.19 -8.13
CA GLU A 157 17.88 -6.02 -7.18
C GLU A 157 16.57 -6.62 -7.70
N PRO A 158 15.96 -7.62 -7.03
CA PRO A 158 14.66 -8.15 -7.46
C PRO A 158 13.57 -7.08 -7.48
N ASP A 159 12.76 -7.11 -8.55
CA ASP A 159 11.59 -6.26 -8.64
C ASP A 159 10.46 -6.75 -7.72
N VAL A 160 9.80 -5.81 -7.07
CA VAL A 160 8.67 -6.10 -6.18
C VAL A 160 7.37 -5.78 -6.90
N PHE A 161 6.51 -6.79 -6.98
CA PHE A 161 5.18 -6.68 -7.54
C PHE A 161 4.15 -6.56 -6.42
N GLN A 162 3.08 -5.81 -6.68
CA GLN A 162 1.95 -5.65 -5.80
C GLN A 162 0.68 -6.07 -6.55
N TYR A 163 -0.28 -6.66 -5.84
CA TYR A 163 -1.60 -6.96 -6.36
C TYR A 163 -2.67 -6.29 -5.50
N ASN A 164 -3.75 -5.85 -6.15
CA ASN A 164 -4.98 -5.41 -5.50
C ASN A 164 -6.17 -5.86 -6.37
N PHE A 165 -7.04 -6.72 -5.85
CA PHE A 165 -8.24 -7.18 -6.53
C PHE A 165 -9.28 -7.70 -5.54
N MET A 166 -10.57 -7.43 -5.78
CA MET A 166 -11.70 -7.98 -5.00
C MET A 166 -11.53 -7.90 -3.47
N GLY A 167 -10.96 -6.81 -2.97
CA GLY A 167 -10.72 -6.61 -1.52
C GLY A 167 -9.50 -7.36 -0.96
N ARG A 168 -8.66 -7.98 -1.81
CA ARG A 168 -7.39 -8.60 -1.47
C ARG A 168 -6.23 -7.76 -1.99
N SER A 169 -5.18 -7.61 -1.18
CA SER A 169 -3.94 -6.95 -1.58
C SER A 169 -2.73 -7.62 -0.93
N GLY A 170 -1.56 -7.44 -1.55
CA GLY A 170 -0.30 -7.94 -1.04
C GLY A 170 0.82 -7.83 -2.07
N LYS A 171 1.97 -8.46 -1.77
CA LYS A 171 3.16 -8.42 -2.64
C LYS A 171 3.50 -9.79 -3.19
N PHE A 172 4.26 -9.81 -4.27
CA PHE A 172 4.97 -11.00 -4.71
C PHE A 172 6.27 -10.63 -5.42
N ILE A 173 7.16 -11.62 -5.53
CA ILE A 173 8.44 -11.53 -6.21
C ILE A 173 8.67 -12.77 -7.05
N PHE A 174 9.60 -12.69 -7.99
CA PHE A 174 10.17 -13.84 -8.67
C PHE A 174 11.43 -14.30 -7.94
N ASP A 175 11.62 -15.61 -7.81
CA ASP A 175 12.91 -16.17 -7.39
C ASP A 175 13.87 -16.33 -8.58
N GLU A 176 15.08 -16.83 -8.31
CA GLU A 176 16.12 -17.10 -9.31
C GLU A 176 15.68 -18.12 -10.38
N SER A 177 14.68 -18.96 -10.10
CA SER A 177 14.12 -19.94 -11.04
C SER A 177 12.95 -19.37 -11.87
N GLY A 178 12.50 -18.15 -11.57
CA GLY A 178 11.35 -17.51 -12.19
C GLY A 178 10.00 -17.92 -11.57
N ASP A 179 9.99 -18.56 -10.40
CA ASP A 179 8.77 -18.92 -9.69
C ASP A 179 8.23 -17.73 -8.86
N ILE A 180 6.90 -17.59 -8.81
CA ILE A 180 6.22 -16.51 -8.09
C ILE A 180 6.01 -16.88 -6.61
N HIS A 181 6.50 -16.02 -5.72
CA HIS A 181 6.32 -16.14 -4.27
C HIS A 181 5.55 -14.97 -3.67
N LEU A 182 4.45 -15.26 -2.97
CA LEU A 182 3.58 -14.27 -2.33
C LEU A 182 4.13 -13.84 -0.95
N ILE A 183 3.89 -12.58 -0.59
CA ILE A 183 4.27 -11.96 0.68
C ILE A 183 3.05 -11.24 1.30
N PRO A 184 2.45 -11.79 2.38
CA PRO A 184 2.70 -13.12 2.94
C PRO A 184 2.28 -14.25 1.98
N LYS A 185 2.63 -15.49 2.31
CA LYS A 185 2.21 -16.67 1.55
C LYS A 185 0.69 -16.84 1.64
N GLU A 186 0.03 -16.89 0.48
CA GLU A 186 -1.41 -17.12 0.36
C GLU A 186 -1.73 -18.43 -0.39
N ALA A 187 -2.99 -18.87 -0.30
CA ALA A 187 -3.49 -20.12 -0.88
C ALA A 187 -3.76 -20.03 -2.39
N PHE A 188 -4.21 -18.86 -2.87
CA PHE A 188 -4.44 -18.61 -4.29
C PHE A 188 -3.13 -18.58 -5.08
N SER A 189 -3.20 -18.74 -6.40
CA SER A 189 -2.03 -18.73 -7.28
C SER A 189 -2.01 -17.49 -8.17
N ILE A 190 -0.79 -17.02 -8.46
CA ILE A 190 -0.52 -16.04 -9.52
C ILE A 190 0.40 -16.70 -10.54
N THR A 191 0.08 -16.56 -11.82
CA THR A 191 0.88 -17.05 -12.94
C THR A 191 1.03 -15.96 -13.99
N THR A 192 2.10 -16.02 -14.78
CA THR A 192 2.36 -15.11 -15.90
C THR A 192 2.87 -15.89 -17.11
N ASN A 193 2.74 -15.30 -18.30
CA ASN A 193 3.44 -15.81 -19.48
C ASN A 193 4.91 -15.32 -19.51
N PRO A 194 5.80 -15.95 -20.31
CA PRO A 194 7.23 -15.60 -20.34
C PRO A 194 7.54 -14.15 -20.74
N LEU A 195 6.64 -13.49 -21.47
CA LEU A 195 6.79 -12.09 -21.87
C LEU A 195 6.21 -11.10 -20.85
N MET A 196 5.59 -11.59 -19.77
CA MET A 196 4.84 -10.81 -18.78
C MET A 196 3.86 -9.82 -19.42
N THR A 197 3.17 -10.25 -20.46
CA THR A 197 2.08 -9.46 -21.08
C THR A 197 0.75 -9.69 -20.38
N GLN A 198 0.65 -10.75 -19.57
CA GLN A 198 -0.54 -11.07 -18.81
C GLN A 198 -0.19 -11.68 -17.46
N PHE A 199 -1.05 -11.45 -16.48
CA PHE A 199 -1.10 -12.22 -15.24
C PHE A 199 -2.46 -12.87 -15.09
N THR A 200 -2.47 -14.07 -14.51
CA THR A 200 -3.69 -14.79 -14.14
C THR A 200 -3.64 -15.11 -12.66
N ILE A 201 -4.67 -14.69 -11.93
CA ILE A 201 -4.91 -15.10 -10.55
C ILE A 201 -6.03 -16.13 -10.54
N VAL A 202 -5.86 -17.23 -9.80
CA VAL A 202 -6.92 -18.23 -9.55
C VAL A 202 -7.13 -18.33 -8.04
N ASP A 203 -8.32 -17.97 -7.57
CA ASP A 203 -8.65 -18.03 -6.14
C ASP A 203 -8.98 -19.45 -5.67
N GLU A 204 -9.24 -19.60 -4.38
CA GLU A 204 -9.48 -20.90 -3.76
C GLU A 204 -10.79 -21.56 -4.25
N MET A 205 -11.72 -20.79 -4.79
CA MET A 205 -13.00 -21.24 -5.34
C MET A 205 -12.95 -21.54 -6.83
N GLY A 206 -11.81 -21.29 -7.48
CA GLY A 206 -11.62 -21.50 -8.92
C GLY A 206 -12.07 -20.32 -9.79
N ASN A 207 -12.36 -19.16 -9.20
CA ASN A 207 -12.59 -17.96 -9.99
C ASN A 207 -11.25 -17.51 -10.59
N THR A 208 -11.27 -17.11 -11.86
CA THR A 208 -10.10 -16.68 -12.61
C THR A 208 -10.16 -15.18 -12.86
N PHE A 209 -9.06 -14.47 -12.56
CA PHE A 209 -8.90 -13.04 -12.76
C PHE A 209 -7.76 -12.82 -13.74
N LEU A 210 -8.08 -12.26 -14.91
CA LEU A 210 -7.12 -12.07 -16.01
C LEU A 210 -6.74 -10.61 -16.15
N PHE A 211 -5.44 -10.31 -16.05
CA PHE A 211 -4.87 -8.96 -16.12
C PHE A 211 -4.04 -8.83 -17.40
N THR A 212 -4.59 -8.17 -18.42
CA THR A 212 -3.91 -8.03 -19.73
C THR A 212 -3.75 -6.58 -20.20
N ALA A 213 -4.43 -5.62 -19.57
CA ALA A 213 -4.35 -4.22 -19.96
C ALA A 213 -3.11 -3.55 -19.36
N GLN A 214 -2.01 -3.56 -20.12
CA GLN A 214 -0.71 -3.05 -19.68
C GLN A 214 -0.63 -1.53 -19.68
N GLY A 215 -0.24 -0.95 -18.54
CA GLY A 215 0.23 0.43 -18.42
C GLY A 215 1.76 0.49 -18.46
N MET A 216 2.29 1.51 -19.11
CA MET A 216 3.74 1.69 -19.33
C MET A 216 4.23 2.99 -18.69
N SER A 217 5.46 2.97 -18.18
CA SER A 217 6.15 4.17 -17.69
C SER A 217 7.53 4.30 -18.32
N VAL A 218 7.91 5.53 -18.65
CA VAL A 218 9.23 5.89 -19.17
C VAL A 218 9.75 7.07 -18.38
N VAL A 219 10.95 6.97 -17.84
CA VAL A 219 11.59 8.08 -17.13
C VAL A 219 12.54 8.80 -18.08
N GLY A 220 12.52 10.12 -18.08
CA GLY A 220 13.56 10.95 -18.70
C GLY A 220 14.36 11.62 -17.58
N SER A 221 15.66 11.83 -17.78
CA SER A 221 16.52 12.51 -16.81
C SER A 221 17.49 13.44 -17.51
N ASN A 222 17.79 14.58 -16.88
CA ASN A 222 18.86 15.49 -17.28
C ASN A 222 20.10 15.41 -16.35
N CYS A 223 20.19 14.41 -15.47
CA CYS A 223 21.34 14.25 -14.57
C CYS A 223 22.66 14.11 -15.36
N SER A 224 23.73 14.71 -14.84
CA SER A 224 25.09 14.66 -15.40
C SER A 224 25.51 13.20 -15.64
N GLN A 225 26.17 12.91 -16.76
CA GLN A 225 26.57 11.54 -17.12
C GLN A 225 27.68 11.01 -16.19
N GLY A 226 27.30 10.52 -15.02
CA GLY A 226 28.07 9.60 -14.19
C GLY A 226 27.49 8.19 -14.36
N GLY A 227 28.28 7.27 -14.93
CA GLY A 227 27.96 5.83 -14.96
C GLY A 227 26.88 5.33 -15.92
N ALA A 228 25.63 5.84 -15.91
CA ALA A 228 24.52 5.12 -16.59
C ALA A 228 23.35 6.00 -17.06
N SER A 229 23.61 7.08 -17.80
CA SER A 229 22.58 8.00 -18.29
C SER A 229 21.85 7.57 -19.58
N ASN A 230 22.11 6.38 -20.15
CA ASN A 230 21.54 5.98 -21.44
C ASN A 230 20.30 5.06 -21.35
N TYR A 231 19.89 4.61 -20.15
CA TYR A 231 18.99 3.45 -20.05
C TYR A 231 17.57 3.71 -19.53
N LEU A 232 17.23 4.96 -19.17
CA LEU A 232 15.85 5.31 -18.82
C LEU A 232 14.88 5.31 -20.03
N GLY A 233 15.42 5.12 -21.24
CA GLY A 233 14.65 5.10 -22.51
C GLY A 233 13.82 3.84 -22.78
N ASN A 234 13.78 2.87 -21.86
CA ASN A 234 13.02 1.64 -22.07
C ASN A 234 11.58 1.78 -21.54
N ASN A 235 10.61 1.63 -22.43
CA ASN A 235 9.20 1.41 -22.09
C ASN A 235 9.07 0.19 -21.16
N VAL A 236 8.87 0.41 -19.85
CA VAL A 236 8.63 -0.70 -18.90
C VAL A 236 7.14 -0.78 -18.56
N SER A 237 6.60 -2.00 -18.57
CA SER A 237 5.26 -2.27 -18.06
C SER A 237 5.29 -2.17 -16.54
N THR A 238 4.61 -1.17 -16.00
CA THR A 238 4.53 -0.88 -14.56
C THR A 238 3.17 -1.26 -13.96
N SER A 239 2.18 -1.57 -14.81
CA SER A 239 0.87 -2.06 -14.36
C SER A 239 0.19 -2.99 -15.36
N TRP A 240 -0.63 -3.89 -14.85
CA TRP A 240 -1.54 -4.76 -15.60
C TRP A 240 -2.91 -4.64 -14.95
N LYS A 241 -3.88 -4.07 -15.67
CA LYS A 241 -5.25 -3.91 -15.18
C LYS A 241 -6.08 -5.16 -15.48
N LEU A 242 -6.98 -5.49 -14.55
CA LEU A 242 -7.93 -6.60 -14.66
C LEU A 242 -8.84 -6.39 -15.86
N THR A 243 -8.80 -7.28 -16.84
CA THR A 243 -9.63 -7.19 -18.05
C THR A 243 -10.81 -8.14 -18.02
N GLN A 244 -10.73 -9.22 -17.26
CA GLN A 244 -11.80 -10.22 -17.20
C GLN A 244 -11.81 -10.95 -15.86
N ILE A 245 -13.01 -11.21 -15.34
CA ILE A 245 -13.27 -12.18 -14.29
C ILE A 245 -14.10 -13.30 -14.90
N THR A 246 -13.67 -14.54 -14.70
CA THR A 246 -14.48 -15.73 -14.98
C THR A 246 -14.76 -16.40 -13.64
N THR A 247 -16.02 -16.36 -13.23
CA THR A 247 -16.46 -17.02 -12.01
C THR A 247 -16.41 -18.54 -12.17
N HIS A 248 -16.42 -19.26 -11.05
CA HIS A 248 -16.44 -20.72 -11.05
C HIS A 248 -17.74 -21.35 -11.58
N THR A 249 -18.76 -20.54 -11.88
CA THR A 249 -19.99 -20.93 -12.59
C THR A 249 -19.90 -20.67 -14.10
N GLY A 250 -18.81 -20.06 -14.57
CA GLY A 250 -18.58 -19.72 -15.97
C GLY A 250 -19.13 -18.35 -16.39
N GLU A 251 -19.73 -17.58 -15.47
CA GLU A 251 -20.10 -16.20 -15.76
C GLU A 251 -18.86 -15.33 -15.96
N VAL A 252 -18.90 -14.51 -17.01
CA VAL A 252 -17.82 -13.61 -17.42
C VAL A 252 -18.21 -12.15 -17.13
N ILE A 253 -17.27 -11.41 -16.54
CA ILE A 253 -17.36 -9.97 -16.31
C ILE A 253 -16.16 -9.33 -17.01
N ASP A 254 -16.42 -8.43 -17.94
CA ASP A 254 -15.39 -7.78 -18.75
C ASP A 254 -15.16 -6.34 -18.32
N PHE A 255 -13.89 -5.94 -18.28
CA PHE A 255 -13.44 -4.60 -17.94
C PHE A 255 -12.78 -3.99 -19.17
N LEU A 256 -13.37 -2.91 -19.66
CA LEU A 256 -12.93 -2.19 -20.85
C LEU A 256 -12.17 -0.94 -20.42
N TYR A 257 -11.10 -0.61 -21.14
CA TYR A 257 -10.20 0.48 -20.80
C TYR A 257 -9.99 1.45 -21.96
N ARG A 258 -9.80 2.72 -21.64
CA ARG A 258 -9.24 3.74 -22.55
C ARG A 258 -7.76 3.92 -22.24
N THR A 259 -7.01 4.45 -23.21
CA THR A 259 -5.59 4.76 -23.03
C THR A 259 -5.40 6.27 -22.90
N PHE A 260 -4.68 6.69 -21.87
CA PHE A 260 -4.25 8.08 -21.70
C PHE A 260 -2.74 8.16 -21.63
N THR A 261 -2.15 9.16 -22.31
CA THR A 261 -0.71 9.41 -22.27
C THR A 261 -0.45 10.82 -21.77
N TYR A 262 0.38 10.93 -20.74
CA TYR A 262 0.73 12.21 -20.12
C TYR A 262 2.14 12.16 -19.55
N GLN A 263 2.76 13.34 -19.39
CA GLN A 263 4.12 13.50 -18.87
C GLN A 263 4.11 14.56 -17.77
N TYR A 264 4.90 14.35 -16.73
CA TYR A 264 5.10 15.33 -15.66
C TYR A 264 6.50 15.22 -15.04
N ILE A 265 6.89 16.23 -14.26
CA ILE A 265 8.13 16.19 -13.47
C ILE A 265 7.93 15.22 -12.30
N LEU A 266 8.70 14.13 -12.31
CA LEU A 266 8.69 13.09 -11.27
C LEU A 266 9.40 13.60 -10.01
N ALA A 267 10.62 14.11 -10.15
CA ALA A 267 11.45 14.52 -9.02
C ALA A 267 12.42 15.64 -9.40
N LYS A 268 12.72 16.50 -8.43
CA LYS A 268 13.85 17.46 -8.47
C LYS A 268 14.86 17.02 -7.41
N GLU A 269 15.89 16.34 -7.87
CA GLU A 269 16.90 15.70 -7.03
C GLU A 269 18.04 16.68 -6.79
N ALA A 270 18.57 16.63 -5.57
CA ALA A 270 19.75 17.36 -5.17
C ALA A 270 20.63 16.42 -4.34
N THR A 271 21.94 16.48 -4.59
CA THR A 271 22.97 15.80 -3.82
C THR A 271 24.18 16.72 -3.68
N ASP A 272 24.76 16.80 -2.49
CA ASP A 272 26.07 17.43 -2.30
C ASP A 272 27.09 16.48 -1.69
N TYR A 273 28.36 16.85 -1.81
CA TYR A 273 29.49 16.03 -1.36
C TYR A 273 30.43 16.87 -0.50
N HIS A 274 30.67 16.42 0.72
CA HIS A 274 31.59 17.05 1.65
C HIS A 274 32.83 16.19 1.84
N PRO A 275 34.06 16.73 1.69
CA PRO A 275 35.28 15.95 1.84
C PRO A 275 35.47 15.51 3.29
N ILE A 276 35.69 14.21 3.50
CA ILE A 276 36.07 13.63 4.81
C ILE A 276 37.58 13.43 4.87
N SER A 277 38.16 12.82 3.83
CA SER A 277 39.60 12.55 3.73
C SER A 277 40.07 12.72 2.29
N LEU A 278 40.95 13.70 2.08
CA LEU A 278 41.54 14.04 0.78
C LEU A 278 43.07 13.87 0.81
N PRO A 279 43.58 12.64 0.61
CA PRO A 279 45.01 12.45 0.35
C PRO A 279 45.48 13.29 -0.85
N PHE A 280 46.80 13.51 -0.94
CA PHE A 280 47.39 14.26 -2.04
C PHE A 280 46.91 13.77 -3.41
N GLY A 281 46.42 14.70 -4.24
CA GLY A 281 45.88 14.43 -5.57
C GLY A 281 44.35 14.34 -5.65
N CYS A 282 43.62 14.24 -4.54
CA CYS A 282 42.16 14.23 -4.54
C CYS A 282 41.57 15.61 -4.89
N SER A 283 40.54 15.63 -5.74
CA SER A 283 39.74 16.82 -6.08
C SER A 283 38.51 16.94 -5.17
N THR A 284 37.83 18.08 -5.19
CA THR A 284 36.50 18.22 -4.58
C THR A 284 35.43 17.71 -5.55
N LYS A 285 34.46 16.93 -5.09
CA LYS A 285 33.31 16.50 -5.90
C LYS A 285 32.24 17.61 -5.95
N ALA A 286 31.74 17.93 -7.14
CA ALA A 286 30.74 18.98 -7.34
C ALA A 286 29.34 18.50 -6.88
N PRO A 287 28.48 19.39 -6.35
CA PRO A 287 27.09 19.05 -6.09
C PRO A 287 26.34 18.74 -7.39
N GLU A 288 25.40 17.82 -7.31
CA GLU A 288 24.58 17.36 -8.42
C GLU A 288 23.13 17.80 -8.19
N ASN A 289 22.54 18.48 -9.18
CA ASN A 289 21.12 18.80 -9.19
C ASN A 289 20.55 18.32 -10.51
N CYS A 290 19.45 17.58 -10.46
CA CYS A 290 18.79 17.14 -11.69
C CYS A 290 17.28 16.98 -11.54
N GLU A 291 16.62 16.98 -12.69
CA GLU A 291 15.19 16.83 -12.83
C GLU A 291 14.90 15.55 -13.60
N LYS A 292 14.03 14.72 -13.01
CA LYS A 292 13.47 13.53 -13.66
C LYS A 292 12.06 13.84 -14.13
N THR A 293 11.76 13.51 -15.37
CA THR A 293 10.41 13.52 -15.91
C THR A 293 9.93 12.08 -16.07
N ILE A 294 8.62 11.86 -16.02
CA ILE A 294 8.04 10.55 -16.27
C ILE A 294 6.87 10.69 -17.24
N THR A 295 6.85 9.82 -18.24
CA THR A 295 5.76 9.67 -19.18
C THR A 295 5.04 8.37 -18.89
N HIS A 296 3.73 8.45 -18.68
CA HIS A 296 2.89 7.28 -18.50
C HIS A 296 2.00 7.07 -19.72
N THR A 297 1.84 5.81 -20.13
CA THR A 297 0.73 5.36 -20.96
C THR A 297 -0.15 4.49 -20.10
N GLU A 298 -1.21 5.06 -19.56
CA GLU A 298 -2.07 4.45 -18.56
C GLU A 298 -3.33 3.82 -19.19
N ARG A 299 -3.79 2.71 -18.62
CA ARG A 299 -5.09 2.09 -18.93
C ARG A 299 -6.10 2.49 -17.86
N VAL A 300 -7.16 3.18 -18.28
CA VAL A 300 -8.15 3.82 -17.42
C VAL A 300 -9.51 3.20 -17.68
N LEU A 301 -10.21 2.79 -16.62
CA LEU A 301 -11.48 2.06 -16.71
C LEU A 301 -12.53 2.86 -17.50
N ASP A 302 -13.00 2.32 -18.61
CA ASP A 302 -14.10 2.88 -19.41
C ASP A 302 -15.43 2.33 -18.90
N ARG A 303 -15.49 1.01 -18.74
CA ARG A 303 -16.76 0.30 -18.56
C ARG A 303 -16.55 -1.10 -17.99
N ILE A 304 -17.49 -1.54 -17.18
CA ILE A 304 -17.61 -2.92 -16.70
C ILE A 304 -18.88 -3.51 -17.33
N ASN A 305 -18.75 -4.63 -18.05
CA ASN A 305 -19.89 -5.37 -18.59
C ASN A 305 -20.10 -6.66 -17.80
N PHE A 306 -21.34 -6.95 -17.46
CA PHE A 306 -21.75 -8.17 -16.76
C PHE A 306 -23.10 -8.64 -17.29
N SER A 307 -23.53 -9.85 -16.93
CA SER A 307 -24.67 -10.52 -17.59
C SER A 307 -26.01 -9.77 -17.48
N SER A 308 -26.20 -8.95 -16.43
CA SER A 308 -27.41 -8.14 -16.21
C SER A 308 -27.28 -6.66 -16.57
N GLY A 309 -26.12 -6.18 -17.04
CA GLY A 309 -25.95 -4.76 -17.31
C GLY A 309 -24.52 -4.30 -17.52
N ASN A 310 -24.32 -3.00 -17.35
CA ASN A 310 -22.99 -2.40 -17.40
C ASN A 310 -22.87 -1.22 -16.44
N VAL A 311 -21.61 -0.89 -16.09
CA VAL A 311 -21.23 0.34 -15.41
C VAL A 311 -20.36 1.16 -16.35
N GLN A 312 -20.77 2.39 -16.66
CA GLN A 312 -20.03 3.32 -17.51
C GLN A 312 -19.34 4.38 -16.66
N PHE A 313 -18.06 4.63 -16.94
CA PHE A 313 -17.24 5.69 -16.35
C PHE A 313 -17.05 6.80 -17.38
N THR A 314 -17.32 8.06 -17.01
CA THR A 314 -17.16 9.23 -17.88
C THR A 314 -16.21 10.23 -17.22
N TYR A 315 -15.25 10.73 -18.00
CA TYR A 315 -14.16 11.58 -17.52
C TYR A 315 -14.32 13.02 -18.02
N SER A 316 -13.47 13.93 -17.53
CA SER A 316 -13.53 15.36 -17.87
C SER A 316 -13.18 15.68 -19.32
N ASP A 317 -12.67 14.73 -20.12
CA ASP A 317 -12.51 14.90 -21.57
C ASP A 317 -13.86 14.99 -22.31
N ASP A 318 -14.95 14.53 -21.69
CA ASP A 318 -16.32 14.75 -22.18
C ASP A 318 -16.74 16.22 -21.96
N PRO A 319 -17.02 17.00 -23.03
CA PRO A 319 -17.41 18.40 -22.92
C PRO A 319 -18.68 18.67 -22.11
N SER A 320 -19.48 17.64 -21.82
CA SER A 320 -20.69 17.73 -21.01
C SER A 320 -20.39 17.77 -19.51
N TYR A 321 -19.17 17.35 -19.10
CA TYR A 321 -18.78 17.24 -17.69
C TYR A 321 -17.43 17.92 -17.38
N PRO A 322 -17.23 19.20 -17.73
CA PRO A 322 -15.98 19.91 -17.44
C PRO A 322 -15.75 20.10 -15.93
N ILE A 323 -14.50 20.39 -15.55
CA ILE A 323 -14.10 20.87 -14.22
C ILE A 323 -13.91 22.38 -14.32
N ASN A 324 -14.72 23.16 -13.61
CA ASN A 324 -14.66 24.64 -13.66
C ASN A 324 -14.64 25.20 -15.11
N GLY A 325 -15.35 24.56 -16.04
CA GLY A 325 -15.40 24.93 -17.46
C GLY A 325 -14.25 24.41 -18.34
N SER A 326 -13.29 23.68 -17.78
CA SER A 326 -12.17 23.04 -18.50
C SER A 326 -12.40 21.53 -18.66
N ASN A 327 -12.04 20.99 -19.83
CA ASN A 327 -12.05 19.54 -20.07
C ASN A 327 -10.73 18.84 -19.65
N THR A 328 -9.74 19.62 -19.21
CA THR A 328 -8.45 19.14 -18.71
C THR A 328 -8.28 19.51 -17.25
N ARG A 329 -7.45 18.74 -16.54
CA ARG A 329 -7.05 19.05 -15.17
C ARG A 329 -6.03 20.19 -15.12
N THR A 330 -6.22 21.14 -14.20
CA THR A 330 -5.27 22.24 -13.95
C THR A 330 -3.98 21.78 -13.27
N ASP A 331 -4.06 20.78 -12.39
CA ASP A 331 -2.94 20.21 -11.64
C ASP A 331 -2.19 19.10 -12.38
N PHE A 332 -2.66 18.73 -13.57
CA PHE A 332 -2.11 17.61 -14.31
C PHE A 332 -2.48 17.65 -15.79
N SER A 333 -1.62 18.30 -16.60
CA SER A 333 -1.86 18.42 -18.03
C SER A 333 -1.89 17.03 -18.72
N GLY A 334 -2.89 16.81 -19.59
CA GLY A 334 -3.10 15.53 -20.29
C GLY A 334 -3.81 14.43 -19.47
N ASN A 335 -4.05 14.64 -18.17
CA ASN A 335 -4.86 13.75 -17.33
C ASN A 335 -6.31 14.30 -17.20
N HIS A 336 -7.27 13.40 -16.94
CA HIS A 336 -8.70 13.72 -16.87
C HIS A 336 -9.34 13.09 -15.64
N ALA A 337 -10.10 13.87 -14.87
CA ALA A 337 -10.78 13.40 -13.65
C ALA A 337 -12.02 12.57 -13.99
N LEU A 338 -12.38 11.61 -13.13
CA LEU A 338 -13.63 10.86 -13.23
C LEU A 338 -14.79 11.76 -12.82
N ARG A 339 -15.75 11.97 -13.72
CA ARG A 339 -16.86 12.91 -13.49
C ARG A 339 -18.17 12.19 -13.20
N LYS A 340 -18.39 11.02 -13.79
CA LYS A 340 -19.66 10.31 -13.69
C LYS A 340 -19.48 8.80 -13.71
N VAL A 341 -20.28 8.11 -12.89
CA VAL A 341 -20.44 6.65 -12.88
C VAL A 341 -21.91 6.33 -13.08
N ALA A 342 -22.26 5.65 -14.17
CA ALA A 342 -23.64 5.31 -14.52
C ALA A 342 -23.83 3.80 -14.58
N ILE A 343 -24.78 3.28 -13.81
CA ILE A 343 -25.14 1.86 -13.76
C ILE A 343 -26.39 1.67 -14.61
N SER A 344 -26.35 0.75 -15.56
CA SER A 344 -27.45 0.48 -16.48
C SER A 344 -27.76 -1.00 -16.60
N ASN A 345 -29.03 -1.34 -16.76
CA ASN A 345 -29.51 -2.67 -17.15
C ASN A 345 -30.09 -2.63 -18.57
N SER A 346 -30.77 -3.69 -19.00
CA SER A 346 -31.44 -3.78 -20.30
C SER A 346 -32.59 -2.78 -20.50
N SER A 347 -33.16 -2.24 -19.41
CA SER A 347 -34.25 -1.26 -19.43
C SER A 347 -33.76 0.20 -19.43
N GLY A 348 -32.48 0.45 -19.12
CA GLY A 348 -31.89 1.78 -19.12
C GLY A 348 -31.00 2.04 -17.91
N VAL A 349 -30.78 3.32 -17.60
CA VAL A 349 -29.96 3.76 -16.45
C VAL A 349 -30.72 3.55 -15.16
N VAL A 350 -30.14 2.77 -14.24
CA VAL A 350 -30.70 2.44 -12.93
C VAL A 350 -30.22 3.43 -11.86
N LYS A 351 -28.93 3.81 -11.92
CA LYS A 351 -28.31 4.72 -10.94
C LYS A 351 -27.20 5.53 -11.58
N THR A 352 -27.00 6.76 -11.12
CA THR A 352 -25.94 7.64 -11.62
C THR A 352 -25.34 8.43 -10.48
N PHE A 353 -24.01 8.47 -10.44
CA PHE A 353 -23.23 9.29 -9.52
C PHE A 353 -22.42 10.32 -10.32
N GLU A 354 -22.43 11.56 -9.86
CA GLU A 354 -21.60 12.65 -10.37
C GLU A 354 -20.63 13.11 -9.28
N LEU A 355 -19.36 13.19 -9.63
CA LEU A 355 -18.30 13.70 -8.75
C LEU A 355 -18.12 15.19 -9.06
N VAL A 356 -17.96 16.04 -8.04
CA VAL A 356 -17.76 17.48 -8.20
C VAL A 356 -16.40 17.86 -7.63
N TYR A 357 -15.65 18.67 -8.38
CA TYR A 357 -14.28 19.03 -8.02
C TYR A 357 -14.06 20.53 -7.89
N ASP A 358 -13.05 20.85 -7.11
CA ASP A 358 -12.34 22.12 -7.09
C ASP A 358 -10.83 21.84 -6.99
N TYR A 359 -10.01 22.84 -6.67
CA TYR A 359 -8.57 22.68 -6.48
C TYR A 359 -8.11 23.17 -5.10
N PHE A 360 -7.17 22.45 -4.50
CA PHE A 360 -6.29 23.01 -3.48
C PHE A 360 -5.24 23.88 -4.18
N GLY A 361 -4.95 25.08 -3.65
CA GLY A 361 -3.94 25.98 -4.19
C GLY A 361 -4.33 27.46 -4.07
N PRO A 362 -3.42 28.40 -4.35
CA PRO A 362 -3.73 29.83 -4.35
C PRO A 362 -4.75 30.18 -5.46
N THR A 363 -5.75 31.00 -5.14
CA THR A 363 -6.76 31.47 -6.10
C THR A 363 -6.17 32.47 -7.11
N GLY A 364 -6.40 32.27 -8.41
CA GLY A 364 -6.15 33.32 -9.42
C GLY A 364 -5.03 33.10 -10.46
N THR A 365 -4.77 31.84 -10.83
CA THR A 365 -3.72 31.33 -11.74
C THR A 365 -2.37 31.08 -11.10
N SER A 366 -2.06 29.79 -11.02
CA SER A 366 -0.88 29.19 -10.44
C SER A 366 -0.50 27.99 -11.32
N THR A 367 0.76 27.58 -11.31
CA THR A 367 1.32 26.54 -12.18
C THR A 367 0.71 25.16 -11.91
N GLU A 368 1.01 24.15 -12.74
CA GLU A 368 0.57 22.76 -12.52
C GLU A 368 0.92 22.26 -11.11
N ASP A 369 2.10 22.64 -10.61
CA ASP A 369 2.61 22.19 -9.31
C ASP A 369 2.00 22.92 -8.11
N ASP A 370 1.28 24.02 -8.33
CA ASP A 370 0.62 24.80 -7.28
C ASP A 370 -0.78 24.28 -6.94
N ASN A 371 -1.37 23.50 -7.86
CA ASN A 371 -2.74 23.00 -7.74
C ASN A 371 -2.76 21.51 -7.43
N ARG A 372 -3.79 21.04 -6.71
CA ARG A 372 -4.09 19.60 -6.55
C ARG A 372 -5.61 19.38 -6.57
N LEU A 373 -6.09 18.42 -7.36
CA LEU A 373 -7.52 18.14 -7.52
C LEU A 373 -8.20 17.81 -6.18
N LYS A 374 -9.31 18.49 -5.87
CA LYS A 374 -10.07 18.37 -4.61
C LYS A 374 -11.49 17.87 -4.91
N LEU A 375 -11.86 16.69 -4.42
CA LEU A 375 -13.23 16.18 -4.50
C LEU A 375 -14.09 16.89 -3.44
N THR A 376 -15.07 17.68 -3.86
CA THR A 376 -15.91 18.48 -2.96
C THR A 376 -17.26 17.83 -2.69
N GLU A 377 -17.87 17.20 -3.71
CA GLU A 377 -19.16 16.53 -3.56
C GLU A 377 -19.24 15.24 -4.40
N LEU A 378 -20.06 14.30 -3.93
CA LEU A 378 -20.53 13.14 -4.69
C LEU A 378 -22.05 13.16 -4.68
N ILE A 379 -22.65 13.30 -5.85
CA ILE A 379 -24.09 13.51 -6.05
C ILE A 379 -24.69 12.25 -6.68
N GLU A 380 -25.73 11.68 -6.09
CA GLU A 380 -26.56 10.66 -6.75
C GLU A 380 -27.65 11.39 -7.55
N VAL A 381 -27.56 11.33 -8.88
CA VAL A 381 -28.42 12.10 -9.79
C VAL A 381 -29.88 11.64 -9.67
N ASN A 382 -30.83 12.57 -9.81
CA ASN A 382 -32.28 12.36 -9.67
C ASN A 382 -32.80 11.97 -8.27
N SER A 383 -31.96 12.12 -7.24
CA SER A 383 -32.30 11.70 -5.88
C SER A 383 -32.09 12.77 -4.80
N GLU A 384 -31.62 13.97 -5.19
CA GLU A 384 -31.18 15.09 -4.31
C GLU A 384 -30.12 14.73 -3.24
N LYS A 385 -29.57 13.51 -3.27
CA LYS A 385 -28.59 13.04 -2.29
C LYS A 385 -27.20 13.46 -2.68
N LYS A 386 -26.46 13.94 -1.69
CA LYS A 386 -25.08 14.35 -1.85
C LYS A 386 -24.27 14.07 -0.61
N HIS A 387 -23.08 13.53 -0.82
CA HIS A 387 -22.01 13.58 0.15
C HIS A 387 -21.21 14.86 -0.08
N ARG A 388 -20.83 15.55 1.00
CA ARG A 388 -19.93 16.70 0.91
C ARG A 388 -18.69 16.48 1.76
N PHE A 389 -17.56 16.88 1.19
CA PHE A 389 -16.24 16.69 1.76
C PHE A 389 -15.64 18.03 2.17
N THR A 390 -15.24 18.14 3.42
CA THR A 390 -14.55 19.34 3.95
C THR A 390 -13.14 18.95 4.37
N TYR A 391 -12.18 19.81 4.01
CA TYR A 391 -10.76 19.59 4.24
C TYR A 391 -10.18 20.68 5.14
N ASN A 392 -9.00 20.42 5.71
CA ASN A 392 -8.26 21.41 6.46
C ASN A 392 -7.53 22.39 5.51
N GLU A 393 -8.16 23.53 5.24
CA GLU A 393 -7.59 24.63 4.46
C GLU A 393 -7.19 25.82 5.35
N SER A 394 -6.99 25.59 6.67
CA SER A 394 -6.49 26.64 7.59
C SER A 394 -5.05 27.05 7.27
N VAL A 395 -4.31 26.13 6.64
CA VAL A 395 -2.99 26.34 6.06
C VAL A 395 -3.03 25.81 4.63
N ASN A 396 -2.56 26.61 3.68
CA ASN A 396 -2.50 26.20 2.27
C ASN A 396 -1.35 25.23 2.04
N LEU A 397 -1.60 24.21 1.20
CA LEU A 397 -0.54 23.33 0.71
C LEU A 397 0.47 24.14 -0.11
N PRO A 398 1.78 23.88 0.04
CA PRO A 398 2.79 24.52 -0.78
C PRO A 398 2.83 23.90 -2.20
N PRO A 399 3.56 24.53 -3.14
CA PRO A 399 3.85 23.93 -4.45
C PRO A 399 4.56 22.57 -4.31
N ARG A 400 4.39 21.66 -5.28
CA ARG A 400 4.83 20.25 -5.20
C ARG A 400 6.31 19.99 -4.96
N PHE A 401 7.18 20.94 -5.29
CA PHE A 401 8.62 20.83 -5.07
C PHE A 401 9.15 21.85 -4.07
N SER A 402 8.28 22.32 -3.18
CA SER A 402 8.70 23.22 -2.09
C SER A 402 9.71 22.53 -1.17
N TYR A 403 10.69 23.30 -0.73
CA TYR A 403 11.68 22.86 0.27
C TYR A 403 11.12 22.85 1.70
N SER A 404 9.90 23.35 1.90
CA SER A 404 9.20 23.35 3.19
C SER A 404 8.64 21.97 3.55
N GLN A 405 9.48 20.94 3.63
CA GLN A 405 9.03 19.59 3.93
C GLN A 405 9.91 18.91 4.98
N ASP A 406 9.27 18.05 5.79
CA ASP A 406 9.96 17.24 6.79
C ASP A 406 10.75 16.07 6.16
N LEU A 407 11.39 15.25 6.99
CA LEU A 407 12.18 14.08 6.55
C LEU A 407 11.34 13.00 5.85
N TRP A 408 10.00 13.00 5.97
CA TRP A 408 9.11 12.05 5.31
C TRP A 408 8.35 12.66 4.12
N GLY A 409 8.62 13.93 3.82
CA GLY A 409 8.04 14.66 2.70
C GLY A 409 6.72 15.37 3.02
N PHE A 410 6.31 15.47 4.29
CA PHE A 410 5.10 16.23 4.66
C PHE A 410 5.40 17.71 4.86
N TYR A 411 4.40 18.56 4.62
CA TYR A 411 4.56 20.01 4.74
C TYR A 411 4.92 20.42 6.17
N ASN A 412 6.02 21.17 6.34
CA ASN A 412 6.50 21.59 7.66
C ASN A 412 6.48 23.11 7.92
N GLY A 413 6.14 23.92 6.91
CA GLY A 413 6.06 25.39 7.03
C GLY A 413 7.41 26.11 7.18
N LYS A 414 8.54 25.40 7.05
CA LYS A 414 9.88 26.00 7.20
C LYS A 414 10.31 26.70 5.91
N SER A 415 10.93 27.88 6.03
CA SER A 415 11.46 28.62 4.88
C SER A 415 12.88 28.14 4.56
N ASN A 416 12.99 27.03 3.85
CA ASN A 416 14.26 26.41 3.47
C ASN A 416 14.74 26.91 2.10
N THR A 417 16.06 27.03 1.92
CA THR A 417 16.72 27.38 0.65
C THR A 417 17.23 26.17 -0.13
N THR A 418 17.22 24.99 0.49
CA THR A 418 17.60 23.70 -0.08
C THR A 418 16.69 22.61 0.49
N ILE A 419 16.65 21.43 -0.15
CA ILE A 419 15.96 20.24 0.35
C ILE A 419 16.88 19.29 1.14
N LEU A 420 18.19 19.48 1.02
CA LEU A 420 19.20 18.66 1.69
C LEU A 420 19.13 18.88 3.21
N PRO A 421 18.98 17.83 4.03
CA PRO A 421 18.87 18.00 5.47
C PRO A 421 20.17 18.54 6.08
N GLU A 422 20.02 19.41 7.08
CA GLU A 422 21.15 19.73 7.96
C GLU A 422 21.71 18.43 8.56
N THR A 423 23.03 18.24 8.46
CA THR A 423 23.67 16.96 8.78
C THR A 423 24.91 17.17 9.61
N TYR A 424 24.99 16.48 10.75
CA TYR A 424 26.19 16.46 11.57
C TYR A 424 27.01 15.20 11.31
N HIS A 425 28.29 15.35 10.99
CA HIS A 425 29.19 14.23 10.73
C HIS A 425 30.58 14.50 11.29
N ALA A 426 31.12 13.56 12.07
CA ALA A 426 32.50 13.58 12.58
C ALA A 426 32.95 14.91 13.23
N GLY A 427 32.07 15.56 14.02
CA GLY A 427 32.41 16.84 14.65
C GLY A 427 32.02 18.08 13.85
N THR A 428 31.63 17.91 12.59
CA THR A 428 31.36 19.01 11.66
C THR A 428 29.87 19.06 11.34
N LEU A 429 29.27 20.24 11.48
CA LEU A 429 27.96 20.50 10.94
C LEU A 429 28.05 20.93 9.49
N ILE A 430 27.21 20.31 8.68
CA ILE A 430 27.02 20.66 7.29
C ILE A 430 25.65 21.33 7.17
N ALA A 431 25.66 22.62 6.81
CA ALA A 431 24.45 23.42 6.68
C ALA A 431 23.43 22.77 5.72
N GLY A 432 22.15 22.92 6.03
CA GLY A 432 21.06 22.34 5.24
C GLY A 432 19.70 22.87 5.66
N ALA A 433 18.66 22.15 5.30
CA ALA A 433 17.26 22.45 5.56
C ALA A 433 16.83 22.00 6.96
N ASP A 434 15.99 22.79 7.61
CA ASP A 434 15.22 22.34 8.77
C ASP A 434 14.07 21.45 8.27
N ARG A 435 14.25 20.14 8.44
CA ARG A 435 13.30 19.10 8.06
C ARG A 435 12.56 18.51 9.27
N SER A 436 12.44 19.28 10.35
CA SER A 436 11.62 18.91 11.51
C SER A 436 10.14 18.81 11.16
N VAL A 437 9.44 17.93 11.87
CA VAL A 437 7.99 17.71 11.73
C VAL A 437 7.21 18.90 12.28
N SER A 438 6.12 19.28 11.61
CA SER A 438 5.20 20.32 12.07
C SER A 438 3.81 19.75 12.32
N THR A 439 3.31 19.86 13.56
CA THR A 439 1.99 19.35 13.94
C THR A 439 0.83 20.10 13.30
N THR A 440 1.06 21.35 12.85
CA THR A 440 0.05 22.18 12.18
C THR A 440 0.07 22.01 10.66
N HIS A 441 1.25 22.11 10.04
CA HIS A 441 1.37 22.17 8.58
C HIS A 441 1.19 20.79 7.92
N SER A 442 1.54 19.70 8.62
CA SER A 442 1.32 18.33 8.13
C SER A 442 -0.17 17.97 7.96
N GLN A 443 -1.06 18.75 8.59
CA GLN A 443 -2.52 18.59 8.46
C GLN A 443 -3.12 19.38 7.29
N ALA A 444 -2.33 20.10 6.49
CA ALA A 444 -2.86 20.86 5.35
C ALA A 444 -3.50 19.92 4.30
N GLY A 445 -4.69 20.27 3.81
CA GLY A 445 -5.39 19.55 2.74
C GLY A 445 -6.02 18.21 3.12
N VAL A 446 -5.99 17.80 4.40
CA VAL A 446 -6.57 16.51 4.84
C VAL A 446 -8.07 16.60 5.07
N LEU A 447 -8.82 15.52 4.81
CA LEU A 447 -10.28 15.45 5.00
C LEU A 447 -10.64 15.48 6.49
N THR A 448 -11.38 16.51 6.91
CA THR A 448 -11.80 16.71 8.32
C THR A 448 -13.27 16.41 8.55
N LYS A 449 -14.12 16.43 7.51
CA LYS A 449 -15.55 16.17 7.68
C LYS A 449 -16.21 15.60 6.43
N ILE A 450 -17.09 14.63 6.63
CA ILE A 450 -18.04 14.13 5.64
C ILE A 450 -19.45 14.51 6.11
N THR A 451 -20.20 15.19 5.25
CA THR A 451 -21.65 15.39 5.45
C THR A 451 -22.39 14.42 4.55
N TYR A 452 -23.22 13.57 5.14
CA TYR A 452 -23.99 12.54 4.44
C TYR A 452 -25.30 13.10 3.88
N PRO A 453 -25.96 12.40 2.95
CA PRO A 453 -27.26 12.82 2.41
C PRO A 453 -28.33 13.12 3.48
N THR A 454 -28.28 12.42 4.62
CA THR A 454 -29.17 12.61 5.77
C THR A 454 -28.89 13.87 6.59
N GLN A 455 -27.89 14.68 6.21
CA GLN A 455 -27.35 15.80 6.98
C GLN A 455 -26.55 15.42 8.24
N GLY A 456 -26.52 14.14 8.62
CA GLY A 456 -25.58 13.63 9.61
C GLY A 456 -24.14 13.82 9.15
N THR A 457 -23.19 13.84 10.08
CA THR A 457 -21.79 14.15 9.79
C THR A 457 -20.82 13.24 10.53
N SER A 458 -19.71 12.89 9.88
CA SER A 458 -18.52 12.33 10.53
C SER A 458 -17.40 13.36 10.49
N GLU A 459 -16.85 13.70 11.65
CA GLU A 459 -15.73 14.63 11.84
C GLU A 459 -14.49 13.86 12.30
N PHE A 460 -13.36 14.17 11.68
CA PHE A 460 -12.08 13.50 11.89
C PHE A 460 -11.06 14.53 12.43
N PHE A 461 -10.46 14.22 13.58
CA PHE A 461 -9.45 15.04 14.21
C PHE A 461 -8.13 14.27 14.24
N TYR A 462 -7.09 14.82 13.64
CA TYR A 462 -5.80 14.17 13.50
C TYR A 462 -4.74 14.78 14.42
N GLU A 463 -3.72 13.97 14.71
CA GLU A 463 -2.47 14.40 15.33
C GLU A 463 -1.29 13.76 14.60
N SER A 464 -0.08 14.29 14.81
CA SER A 464 1.14 13.71 14.22
C SER A 464 1.44 12.33 14.80
N ASN A 465 2.05 11.47 13.99
CA ASN A 465 2.61 10.22 14.49
C ASN A 465 3.77 10.47 15.46
N ASP A 466 3.96 9.55 16.40
CA ASP A 466 5.10 9.56 17.33
C ASP A 466 5.58 8.13 17.63
N TYR A 467 6.81 8.04 18.14
CA TYR A 467 7.39 6.82 18.67
C TYR A 467 8.19 7.15 19.93
N TYR A 468 8.52 6.14 20.74
CA TYR A 468 9.34 6.33 21.93
C TYR A 468 10.80 5.97 21.62
N GLU A 469 11.68 6.96 21.68
CA GLU A 469 13.14 6.76 21.61
C GLU A 469 13.63 6.37 23.01
N ASP A 470 14.02 5.11 23.20
CA ASP A 470 14.48 4.60 24.50
C ASP A 470 15.96 4.86 24.76
N GLN A 471 16.72 5.21 23.73
CA GLN A 471 18.13 5.56 23.82
C GLN A 471 18.31 7.02 24.18
N THR A 472 19.27 7.28 25.05
CA THR A 472 19.77 8.64 25.26
C THR A 472 20.60 9.00 24.03
N THR A 473 20.21 10.06 23.34
CA THR A 473 20.89 10.50 22.11
C THR A 473 21.64 11.80 22.36
N THR A 474 22.73 12.00 21.64
CA THR A 474 23.41 13.29 21.59
C THR A 474 22.77 14.08 20.45
N GLU A 475 22.15 15.21 20.76
CA GLU A 475 21.68 16.18 19.77
C GLU A 475 22.57 17.42 19.79
N TYR A 476 22.75 18.04 18.63
CA TYR A 476 23.52 19.27 18.50
C TYR A 476 22.55 20.42 18.30
N VAL A 477 22.46 21.30 19.30
CA VAL A 477 21.51 22.43 19.26
C VAL A 477 22.25 23.69 18.79
N PRO A 478 21.77 24.38 17.73
CA PRO A 478 22.34 25.65 17.32
C PRO A 478 22.17 26.70 18.43
N GLY A 479 23.30 27.16 18.97
CA GLY A 479 23.41 28.34 19.83
C GLY A 479 23.98 29.52 19.05
N GLY A 480 23.74 30.73 19.51
CA GLY A 480 24.30 31.91 18.86
C GLY A 480 23.67 33.22 19.31
N PHE A 481 24.33 34.31 18.96
CA PHE A 481 23.80 35.65 19.13
C PHE A 481 24.23 36.53 17.96
N THR A 482 23.41 37.53 17.64
CA THR A 482 23.81 38.61 16.72
C THR A 482 23.97 39.89 17.52
N ARG A 483 25.10 40.57 17.34
CA ARG A 483 25.35 41.90 17.89
C ARG A 483 25.61 42.89 16.79
N TYR A 484 25.02 44.06 16.99
CA TYR A 484 25.26 45.24 16.18
C TYR A 484 26.11 46.16 17.03
N ALA A 485 27.27 46.56 16.51
CA ALA A 485 28.00 47.69 17.06
C ALA A 485 27.43 48.94 16.40
N ASP A 486 26.69 49.73 17.19
CA ASP A 486 26.27 51.08 16.82
C ASP A 486 27.27 52.07 17.42
N PHE A 487 27.91 52.85 16.54
CA PHE A 487 28.91 53.84 16.93
C PHE A 487 28.30 55.24 17.11
N GLY A 488 26.98 55.31 17.38
CA GLY A 488 26.30 56.49 17.91
C GLY A 488 26.37 56.55 19.45
N PRO A 489 26.49 57.74 20.07
CA PRO A 489 26.56 57.85 21.52
C PRO A 489 25.21 57.48 22.19
N PRO A 490 25.20 56.64 23.24
CA PRO A 490 26.36 56.01 23.89
C PRO A 490 26.88 54.79 23.13
N TYR A 491 28.20 54.74 22.93
CA TYR A 491 28.91 53.67 22.23
C TYR A 491 28.75 52.33 22.97
N ASP A 492 28.16 51.33 22.33
CA ASP A 492 28.12 49.94 22.82
C ASP A 492 28.90 49.04 21.85
N ASN A 493 30.20 48.93 22.09
CA ASN A 493 31.15 48.19 21.24
C ASN A 493 31.63 46.88 21.86
N THR A 494 31.08 46.47 23.01
CA THR A 494 31.49 45.22 23.69
C THR A 494 30.29 44.34 24.01
N HIS A 495 30.48 43.02 23.95
CA HIS A 495 29.45 42.07 24.36
C HIS A 495 30.05 40.89 25.13
N ALA A 496 29.66 40.76 26.40
CA ALA A 496 29.99 39.60 27.20
C ALA A 496 29.16 38.39 26.77
N PHE A 497 29.81 37.24 26.61
CA PHE A 497 29.19 35.96 26.34
C PHE A 497 29.90 34.85 27.11
N THR A 498 29.21 33.74 27.34
CA THR A 498 29.76 32.58 28.07
C THR A 498 29.73 31.35 27.18
N ILE A 499 30.84 30.63 27.18
CA ILE A 499 31.01 29.32 26.57
C ILE A 499 30.88 28.27 27.69
N GLN A 500 29.80 27.49 27.70
CA GLN A 500 29.49 26.58 28.82
C GLN A 500 30.25 25.24 28.72
N SER A 501 30.59 24.81 27.51
CA SER A 501 31.32 23.58 27.22
C SER A 501 32.28 23.77 26.05
N SER A 502 33.14 22.80 25.76
CA SER A 502 34.02 22.85 24.59
C SER A 502 33.18 22.64 23.32
N TYR A 503 32.59 23.71 22.79
CA TYR A 503 31.83 23.66 21.55
C TYR A 503 32.75 23.42 20.37
N GLN A 504 32.29 22.62 19.41
CA GLN A 504 32.96 22.51 18.11
C GLN A 504 32.38 23.55 17.14
N ASN A 505 33.24 24.10 16.27
CA ASN A 505 32.86 25.02 15.18
C ASN A 505 32.14 26.30 15.63
N ILE A 506 32.63 26.95 16.70
CA ILE A 506 32.21 28.32 16.99
C ILE A 506 32.55 29.17 15.76
N ASN A 507 31.57 29.84 15.18
CA ASN A 507 31.73 30.68 14.01
C ASN A 507 31.41 32.13 14.36
N LEU A 508 32.27 33.04 13.93
CA LEU A 508 32.09 34.47 14.00
C LEU A 508 32.03 35.03 12.58
N ASN A 509 30.85 35.50 12.17
CA ASN A 509 30.65 36.22 10.92
C ASN A 509 30.61 37.73 11.20
N ILE A 510 31.53 38.50 10.62
CA ILE A 510 31.57 39.96 10.77
C ILE A 510 31.16 40.60 9.45
N LEU A 511 30.13 41.44 9.47
CA LEU A 511 29.65 42.13 8.28
C LEU A 511 29.62 43.63 8.47
N ASN A 512 30.21 44.33 7.52
CA ASN A 512 30.07 45.76 7.36
C ASN A 512 28.70 46.06 6.71
N GLN A 513 27.86 46.87 7.36
CA GLN A 513 26.56 47.28 6.83
C GLN A 513 26.60 48.63 6.11
N CYS A 514 27.77 49.25 6.04
CA CYS A 514 28.01 50.49 5.31
C CYS A 514 28.42 50.08 3.90
N GLY A 515 27.72 50.52 2.86
CA GLY A 515 28.00 50.16 1.46
C GLY A 515 29.37 50.58 0.91
N ASN A 516 30.32 50.97 1.77
CA ASN A 516 31.71 51.26 1.45
C ASN A 516 32.56 49.97 1.60
N PRO A 517 33.51 49.71 0.70
CA PRO A 517 34.39 48.54 0.79
C PRO A 517 35.22 48.57 2.10
N PRO A 518 35.56 47.40 2.69
CA PRO A 518 36.29 47.29 3.96
C PRO A 518 37.59 48.11 4.04
N SER A 519 38.22 48.36 2.88
CA SER A 519 39.45 49.14 2.74
C SER A 519 39.34 50.63 3.08
N GLN A 520 38.14 51.16 3.32
CA GLN A 520 37.90 52.58 3.63
C GLN A 520 37.62 52.85 5.12
N ILE A 521 37.64 51.83 5.98
CA ILE A 521 37.44 51.96 7.43
C ILE A 521 38.79 52.12 8.12
N VAL A 522 38.93 53.15 8.96
CA VAL A 522 40.13 53.35 9.79
C VAL A 522 39.95 52.55 11.08
N LEU A 523 40.80 51.54 11.27
CA LEU A 523 40.79 50.66 12.45
C LEU A 523 41.89 51.11 13.41
N GLN A 524 41.60 51.16 14.72
CA GLN A 524 42.55 51.65 15.73
C GLN A 524 43.81 50.76 15.84
N ASP A 525 43.64 49.43 15.77
CA ASP A 525 44.72 48.43 15.82
C ASP A 525 44.68 47.45 14.62
N GLY A 526 44.00 47.80 13.53
CA GLY A 526 43.91 46.96 12.32
C GLY A 526 42.96 45.76 12.41
N ALA A 527 42.21 45.58 13.50
CA ALA A 527 41.16 44.55 13.63
C ALA A 527 39.76 45.17 13.59
N LEU A 528 38.78 44.40 13.11
CA LEU A 528 37.36 44.71 13.14
C LEU A 528 36.72 44.24 14.46
N ALA A 529 37.19 43.13 15.00
CA ALA A 529 36.78 42.64 16.32
C ALA A 529 37.88 41.83 17.02
N LYS A 530 37.88 41.88 18.35
CA LYS A 530 38.68 41.10 19.28
C LYS A 530 37.78 40.22 20.14
N ILE A 531 38.30 39.07 20.56
CA ILE A 531 37.71 38.26 21.63
C ILE A 531 38.69 38.30 22.79
N LEU A 532 38.21 38.74 23.94
CA LEU A 532 38.94 38.81 25.20
C LEU A 532 38.46 37.71 26.13
N ASP A 533 39.37 37.05 26.84
CA ASP A 533 39.02 36.12 27.93
C ASP A 533 38.63 36.88 29.22
N SER A 534 38.30 36.14 30.27
CA SER A 534 37.94 36.70 31.58
C SER A 534 39.05 37.52 32.27
N ASN A 535 40.30 37.42 31.80
CA ASN A 535 41.44 38.21 32.30
C ASN A 535 41.75 39.42 31.40
N ASN A 536 40.86 39.76 30.47
CA ASN A 536 41.07 40.75 29.41
C ASN A 536 42.29 40.43 28.52
N GLN A 537 42.70 39.17 28.41
CA GLN A 537 43.72 38.75 27.45
C GLN A 537 43.05 38.49 26.10
N GLU A 538 43.67 38.99 25.03
CA GLU A 538 43.20 38.74 23.67
C GLU A 538 43.43 37.28 23.29
N VAL A 539 42.35 36.57 22.98
CA VAL A 539 42.37 35.16 22.55
C VAL A 539 41.98 34.99 21.08
N GLY A 540 41.56 36.07 20.41
CA GLY A 540 41.28 36.08 18.98
C GLY A 540 41.16 37.49 18.42
N ARG A 541 41.62 37.67 17.17
CA ARG A 541 41.62 38.95 16.46
C ARG A 541 41.24 38.76 15.00
N TYR A 542 40.28 39.56 14.53
CA TYR A 542 39.68 39.40 13.19
C TYR A 542 39.76 40.70 12.43
N VAL A 543 40.36 40.66 11.24
CA VAL A 543 40.70 41.83 10.44
C VAL A 543 39.91 41.91 9.12
N SER A 544 39.04 40.93 8.83
CA SER A 544 38.23 40.88 7.60
C SER A 544 36.75 40.59 7.87
N SER A 545 35.90 40.99 6.92
CA SER A 545 34.44 40.85 6.98
C SER A 545 33.96 39.50 6.43
N ASP A 546 34.50 38.41 6.96
CA ASP A 546 34.24 37.04 6.50
C ASP A 546 33.88 36.12 7.69
N ASP A 547 33.62 34.84 7.41
CA ASP A 547 33.39 33.81 8.41
C ASP A 547 34.71 33.33 9.03
N HIS A 548 34.79 33.37 10.36
CA HIS A 548 35.95 32.90 11.12
C HIS A 548 35.57 31.72 12.01
N ALA A 549 36.25 30.58 11.84
CA ALA A 549 36.12 29.44 12.74
C ALA A 549 36.99 29.63 13.99
N LEU A 550 36.42 29.29 15.15
CA LEU A 550 36.95 29.57 16.47
C LEU A 550 36.95 28.31 17.33
N THR A 551 37.96 28.19 18.19
CA THR A 551 38.00 27.19 19.27
C THR A 551 38.18 27.93 20.58
N LEU A 552 37.14 27.95 21.41
CA LEU A 552 37.16 28.54 22.75
C LEU A 552 36.95 27.45 23.79
N SER A 553 37.70 27.51 24.89
CA SER A 553 37.46 26.63 26.04
C SER A 553 36.24 27.10 26.84
N PRO A 554 35.65 26.27 27.72
CA PRO A 554 34.62 26.73 28.64
C PRO A 554 35.09 27.95 29.44
N GLY A 555 34.34 29.04 29.43
CA GLY A 555 34.75 30.30 30.04
C GLY A 555 33.88 31.50 29.66
N ASN A 556 34.14 32.64 30.32
CA ASN A 556 33.52 33.92 29.99
C ASN A 556 34.43 34.70 29.05
N TYR A 557 33.84 35.27 28.01
CA TYR A 557 34.53 36.02 26.97
C TYR A 557 33.82 37.35 26.70
N THR A 558 34.56 38.30 26.16
CA THR A 558 34.01 39.58 25.67
C THR A 558 34.38 39.75 24.21
N LEU A 559 33.37 39.91 23.36
CA LEU A 559 33.55 40.37 21.99
C LEU A 559 33.70 41.90 22.03
N GLU A 560 34.75 42.45 21.45
CA GLU A 560 35.00 43.88 21.37
C GLU A 560 35.18 44.29 19.91
N PHE A 561 34.44 45.30 19.45
CA PHE A 561 34.62 45.88 18.11
C PHE A 561 35.57 47.06 18.17
N GLU A 562 36.48 47.13 17.20
CA GLU A 562 37.52 48.15 17.12
C GLU A 562 37.33 49.03 15.88
N VAL A 563 36.57 50.11 16.00
CA VAL A 563 36.35 51.06 14.91
C VAL A 563 36.47 52.48 15.43
N ASP A 564 37.22 53.32 14.72
CA ASP A 564 37.43 54.72 15.09
C ASP A 564 36.72 55.66 14.09
N GLY A 565 35.62 56.28 14.53
CA GLY A 565 34.99 57.42 13.85
C GLY A 565 33.93 57.16 12.76
N SER A 566 32.82 57.90 12.89
CA SER A 566 31.64 58.05 12.01
C SER A 566 30.69 56.84 11.89
N ALA A 567 29.39 57.17 11.75
CA ALA A 567 28.23 56.29 11.87
C ALA A 567 28.24 55.09 10.91
N CYS A 568 28.99 54.04 11.26
CA CYS A 568 29.04 52.81 10.51
C CYS A 568 28.63 51.62 11.37
N MET A 569 27.63 50.84 10.95
CA MET A 569 27.16 49.68 11.71
C MET A 569 27.90 48.41 11.29
N PHE A 570 28.45 47.70 12.27
CA PHE A 570 28.98 46.35 12.07
C PHE A 570 28.06 45.34 12.73
N ARG A 571 27.85 44.22 12.05
CA ARG A 571 27.11 43.07 12.58
C ARG A 571 28.09 41.94 12.82
N ALA A 572 28.26 41.51 14.07
CA ALA A 572 28.87 40.23 14.38
C ALA A 572 27.76 39.21 14.66
N ARG A 573 27.76 38.12 13.92
CA ARG A 573 26.93 36.95 14.23
C ARG A 573 27.84 35.87 14.79
N PHE A 574 27.63 35.53 16.04
CA PHE A 574 28.21 34.38 16.70
C PHE A 574 27.25 33.21 16.58
N SER A 575 27.75 32.05 16.20
CA SER A 575 26.98 30.80 16.19
C SER A 575 27.87 29.64 16.62
N TRP A 576 27.33 28.69 17.36
CA TRP A 576 27.99 27.46 17.79
C TRP A 576 26.95 26.35 17.91
N TYR A 577 27.41 25.12 18.14
CA TYR A 577 26.51 24.00 18.42
C TYR A 577 26.82 23.44 19.80
N GLU A 578 25.78 23.38 20.64
CA GLU A 578 25.84 22.78 21.95
C GLU A 578 25.54 21.30 21.84
N GLU A 579 26.47 20.47 22.31
CA GLU A 579 26.23 19.05 22.51
C GLU A 579 25.28 18.89 23.69
N GLN A 580 24.04 18.50 23.41
CA GLN A 580 23.04 18.23 24.42
C GLN A 580 22.77 16.72 24.49
N THR A 581 22.90 16.18 25.69
CA THR A 581 22.39 14.84 25.98
C THR A 581 20.87 14.91 26.09
N VAL A 582 20.18 14.28 25.14
CA VAL A 582 18.73 14.22 25.07
C VAL A 582 18.26 12.91 25.69
N PRO A 583 17.52 12.97 26.82
CA PRO A 583 17.03 11.78 27.48
C PRO A 583 15.97 11.08 26.62
N ALA A 584 15.71 9.81 26.93
CA ALA A 584 14.65 9.03 26.31
C ALA A 584 13.30 9.76 26.37
N GLN A 585 12.63 9.91 25.23
CA GLN A 585 11.40 10.70 25.08
C GLN A 585 10.59 10.28 23.87
N ASN A 586 9.33 10.74 23.79
CA ASN A 586 8.55 10.60 22.57
C ASN A 586 9.10 11.55 21.49
N LYS A 587 9.33 11.04 20.28
CA LYS A 587 9.73 11.83 19.10
C LYS A 587 8.62 11.80 18.06
N LEU A 588 8.35 12.95 17.45
CA LEU A 588 7.38 13.07 16.35
C LEU A 588 7.96 12.50 15.06
N THR A 589 7.11 11.92 14.23
CA THR A 589 7.44 11.45 12.88
C THR A 589 6.47 12.03 11.86
N GLY A 590 6.83 11.92 10.59
CA GLY A 590 5.96 12.34 9.50
C GLY A 590 4.67 11.51 9.41
N GLY A 591 3.63 12.16 8.89
CA GLY A 591 2.30 11.60 8.71
C GLY A 591 1.39 11.81 9.91
N LEU A 592 0.12 11.43 9.72
CA LEU A 592 -0.95 11.64 10.69
C LEU A 592 -1.55 10.33 11.18
N ARG A 593 -2.13 10.38 12.39
CA ARG A 593 -3.02 9.38 12.96
C ARG A 593 -4.28 10.03 13.50
N ILE A 594 -5.34 9.24 13.65
CA ILE A 594 -6.60 9.71 14.21
C ILE A 594 -6.48 9.92 15.71
N GLN A 595 -6.75 11.14 16.17
CA GLN A 595 -6.88 11.44 17.58
C GLN A 595 -8.31 11.16 18.05
N LYS A 596 -9.29 11.53 17.22
CA LYS A 596 -10.70 11.51 17.61
C LYS A 596 -11.61 11.46 16.40
N ILE A 597 -12.71 10.71 16.51
CA ILE A 597 -13.81 10.70 15.54
C ILE A 597 -15.07 11.14 16.27
N ARG A 598 -15.83 12.05 15.66
CA ARG A 598 -17.14 12.46 16.14
C ARG A 598 -18.18 12.24 15.04
N ASN A 599 -19.19 11.45 15.34
CA ASN A 599 -20.33 11.25 14.47
C ASN A 599 -21.54 11.99 15.04
N TYR A 600 -22.25 12.71 14.20
CA TYR A 600 -23.47 13.45 14.54
C TYR A 600 -24.61 12.97 13.67
N ASP A 601 -25.72 12.58 14.26
CA ASP A 601 -26.87 11.99 13.58
C ASP A 601 -27.96 13.00 13.19
N GLY A 602 -27.87 14.23 13.72
CA GLY A 602 -28.90 15.26 13.62
C GLY A 602 -29.50 15.67 14.97
N VAL A 603 -29.26 14.89 16.03
CA VAL A 603 -29.82 15.05 17.39
C VAL A 603 -28.71 15.01 18.45
N ASP A 604 -27.87 13.98 18.45
CA ASP A 604 -26.78 13.73 19.40
C ASP A 604 -25.48 13.40 18.68
N TYR A 605 -24.37 13.32 19.43
CA TYR A 605 -23.08 12.91 18.89
C TYR A 605 -22.50 11.69 19.61
N GLU A 606 -21.96 10.76 18.82
CA GLU A 606 -21.03 9.77 19.30
C GLU A 606 -19.59 10.25 19.14
N GLU A 607 -18.80 10.24 20.21
CA GLU A 607 -17.39 10.62 20.15
C GLU A 607 -16.49 9.47 20.62
N ARG A 608 -15.47 9.16 19.81
CA ARG A 608 -14.45 8.16 20.12
C ARG A 608 -13.09 8.83 20.10
N THR A 609 -12.32 8.66 21.18
CA THR A 609 -10.95 9.16 21.31
C THR A 609 -9.96 8.02 21.31
N TYR A 610 -8.82 8.22 20.67
CA TYR A 610 -7.77 7.23 20.50
C TYR A 610 -6.50 7.66 21.24
N SER A 611 -5.83 6.70 21.88
CA SER A 611 -4.57 6.91 22.59
C SER A 611 -3.58 5.80 22.25
N TYR A 612 -2.36 6.19 21.90
CA TYR A 612 -1.32 5.30 21.36
C TYR A 612 -0.19 4.99 22.36
N ASN A 613 -0.43 5.23 23.64
CA ASN A 613 0.59 5.11 24.69
C ASN A 613 0.76 3.69 25.24
N LYS A 614 1.93 3.41 25.82
CA LYS A 614 2.20 2.24 26.67
C LYS A 614 1.26 2.22 27.88
N ALA A 615 1.04 1.04 28.47
CA ALA A 615 0.14 0.90 29.60
C ALA A 615 0.61 1.73 30.82
N GLY A 616 -0.27 2.58 31.36
CA GLY A 616 0.02 3.38 32.57
C GLY A 616 1.07 4.48 32.38
N SER A 617 1.36 4.89 31.13
CA SER A 617 2.44 5.82 30.80
C SER A 617 2.00 6.83 29.74
N THR A 618 2.74 7.93 29.59
CA THR A 618 2.66 8.88 28.46
C THR A 618 3.61 8.52 27.32
N GLN A 619 4.43 7.49 27.49
CA GLN A 619 5.34 7.00 26.45
C GLN A 619 4.54 6.39 25.29
N SER A 620 4.93 6.74 24.07
CA SER A 620 4.34 6.15 22.86
C SER A 620 4.58 4.64 22.81
N SER A 621 3.59 3.91 22.30
CA SER A 621 3.70 2.48 21.94
C SER A 621 4.14 2.27 20.49
N GLY A 622 4.40 3.37 19.78
CA GLY A 622 4.84 3.40 18.39
C GLY A 622 6.29 2.93 18.22
N TYR A 623 6.54 2.24 17.11
CA TYR A 623 7.88 1.86 16.64
C TYR A 623 8.09 2.44 15.24
N LEU A 624 9.21 3.13 15.04
CA LEU A 624 9.63 3.64 13.73
C LEU A 624 10.21 2.50 12.90
N GLN A 625 9.54 2.12 11.82
CA GLN A 625 9.89 0.92 11.03
C GLN A 625 10.92 1.21 9.93
N GLY A 626 10.97 2.46 9.43
CA GLY A 626 11.96 2.93 8.46
C GLY A 626 12.70 4.16 9.00
N ILE A 627 13.96 4.01 9.39
CA ILE A 627 14.77 5.12 9.91
C ILE A 627 15.28 5.93 8.71
N PRO A 628 14.87 7.20 8.56
CA PRO A 628 15.33 8.02 7.45
C PRO A 628 16.85 8.21 7.51
N GLN A 629 17.55 7.94 6.41
CA GLN A 629 19.00 8.10 6.29
C GLN A 629 19.33 8.85 4.99
N PHE A 630 19.82 10.07 5.10
CA PHE A 630 20.01 10.97 3.94
C PHE A 630 21.48 11.17 3.55
N HIS A 631 22.40 10.63 4.34
CA HIS A 631 23.83 10.77 4.09
C HIS A 631 24.49 9.41 4.00
N TYR A 632 25.56 9.35 3.21
CA TYR A 632 26.31 8.15 2.95
C TYR A 632 27.77 8.49 2.63
N VAL A 633 28.67 7.54 2.82
CA VAL A 633 30.10 7.66 2.54
C VAL A 633 30.37 7.07 1.18
N VAL A 634 30.95 7.90 0.32
CA VAL A 634 31.40 7.54 -1.03
C VAL A 634 32.91 7.48 -1.04
N TYR A 635 33.44 6.45 -1.68
CA TYR A 635 34.86 6.28 -1.92
C TYR A 635 35.13 6.45 -3.41
N GLN A 636 36.11 7.28 -3.73
CA GLN A 636 36.54 7.51 -5.10
C GLN A 636 38.03 7.24 -5.19
N GLN A 637 38.46 6.41 -6.13
CA GLN A 637 39.87 6.16 -6.34
C GLN A 637 40.46 7.24 -7.25
N ASN A 638 41.57 7.83 -6.82
CA ASN A 638 42.37 8.69 -7.67
C ASN A 638 43.10 7.86 -8.72
N GLN A 639 42.76 8.06 -9.99
CA GLN A 639 43.33 7.30 -11.11
C GLN A 639 44.85 7.53 -11.30
N SER A 640 45.42 8.60 -10.74
CA SER A 640 46.83 8.97 -10.92
C SER A 640 47.78 8.35 -9.88
N ASN A 641 47.29 8.00 -8.69
CA ASN A 641 48.14 7.53 -7.59
C ASN A 641 47.49 6.48 -6.67
N SER A 642 46.34 5.95 -7.07
CA SER A 642 45.58 4.91 -6.35
C SER A 642 45.10 5.31 -4.94
N ASN A 643 45.24 6.57 -4.53
CA ASN A 643 44.71 7.06 -3.26
C ASN A 643 43.19 7.00 -3.26
N ILE A 644 42.59 6.69 -2.11
CA ILE A 644 41.13 6.69 -1.93
C ILE A 644 40.72 8.05 -1.35
N CYS A 645 39.98 8.81 -2.13
CA CYS A 645 39.29 10.03 -1.71
C CYS A 645 37.97 9.64 -1.05
N THR A 646 37.69 10.16 0.14
CA THR A 646 36.48 9.83 0.90
C THR A 646 35.61 11.06 1.07
N TYR A 647 34.34 10.95 0.67
CA TYR A 647 33.36 12.03 0.77
C TYR A 647 32.12 11.57 1.53
N LEU A 648 31.46 12.50 2.21
CA LEU A 648 30.09 12.36 2.68
C LEU A 648 29.17 12.89 1.60
N GLY A 649 28.42 12.01 0.94
CA GLY A 649 27.29 12.39 0.09
C GLY A 649 26.06 12.67 0.95
N ARG A 650 25.30 13.72 0.65
CA ARG A 650 23.97 13.96 1.22
C ARG A 650 22.95 14.14 0.11
N GLY A 651 21.89 13.33 0.14
CA GLY A 651 20.82 13.34 -0.85
C GLY A 651 19.55 14.04 -0.38
N HIS A 652 18.71 14.40 -1.33
CA HIS A 652 17.36 14.93 -1.08
C HIS A 652 16.39 13.87 -0.51
N SER A 653 16.64 12.59 -0.80
CA SER A 653 15.82 11.42 -0.44
C SER A 653 16.60 10.48 0.48
N SER A 654 15.86 9.69 1.26
CA SER A 654 16.43 8.70 2.16
C SER A 654 16.91 7.49 1.37
N ILE A 655 18.10 6.97 1.71
CA ILE A 655 18.66 5.74 1.15
C ILE A 655 17.90 4.49 1.63
N TYR A 656 17.10 4.62 2.69
CA TYR A 656 16.20 3.57 3.18
C TYR A 656 14.73 3.93 2.95
N PRO A 657 13.86 2.94 2.68
CA PRO A 657 12.42 3.16 2.55
C PRO A 657 11.83 3.83 3.80
N LEU A 658 11.03 4.87 3.60
CA LEU A 658 10.46 5.72 4.67
C LEU A 658 9.14 5.21 5.25
N ALA A 659 8.60 4.11 4.71
CA ALA A 659 7.23 3.67 4.96
C ALA A 659 7.10 2.13 4.94
N THR A 660 7.65 1.46 5.95
CA THR A 660 7.67 -0.01 6.03
C THR A 660 6.67 -0.60 7.04
N ALA A 661 5.95 0.24 7.79
CA ALA A 661 4.91 -0.18 8.74
C ALA A 661 3.55 -0.39 8.05
N LEU A 662 3.53 -1.24 7.00
CA LEU A 662 2.37 -1.36 6.10
C LEU A 662 2.07 0.02 5.51
N GLY A 663 3.01 0.56 4.73
CA GLY A 663 2.98 1.89 4.10
C GLY A 663 2.91 3.12 5.02
N ASN A 664 2.90 2.97 6.35
CA ASN A 664 3.11 4.06 7.31
C ASN A 664 4.56 4.08 7.85
N SER A 665 4.99 5.18 8.47
CA SER A 665 6.31 5.31 9.11
C SER A 665 6.35 4.61 10.49
N VAL A 666 5.21 4.61 11.19
CA VAL A 666 5.06 4.08 12.54
C VAL A 666 3.94 3.04 12.61
N GLY A 667 4.21 1.95 13.33
CA GLY A 667 3.20 1.02 13.80
C GLY A 667 3.06 1.08 15.31
N TYR A 668 1.84 0.94 15.84
CA TYR A 668 1.55 1.00 17.27
C TYR A 668 1.30 -0.38 17.86
N SER A 669 2.11 -0.76 18.85
CA SER A 669 1.93 -2.03 19.55
C SER A 669 0.71 -2.04 20.46
N ARG A 670 0.19 -0.86 20.86
CA ARG A 670 -0.97 -0.72 21.73
C ARG A 670 -1.82 0.50 21.41
N VAL A 671 -3.12 0.29 21.22
CA VAL A 671 -4.09 1.37 20.97
C VAL A 671 -5.25 1.28 21.94
N THR A 672 -5.62 2.40 22.54
CA THR A 672 -6.77 2.55 23.41
C THR A 672 -7.83 3.36 22.69
N GLU A 673 -9.05 2.82 22.57
CA GLU A 673 -10.25 3.51 22.12
C GLU A 673 -11.15 3.78 23.34
N ILE A 674 -11.60 5.02 23.50
CA ILE A 674 -12.50 5.45 24.57
C ILE A 674 -13.75 6.02 23.90
N ASN A 675 -14.92 5.50 24.28
CA ASN A 675 -16.20 6.06 23.85
C ASN A 675 -16.64 7.10 24.88
N ASN A 676 -16.86 8.35 24.46
CA ASN A 676 -17.11 9.49 25.34
C ASN A 676 -18.60 9.86 25.48
N SER A 677 -19.53 9.16 24.79
CA SER A 677 -20.96 9.52 24.77
C SER A 677 -21.72 9.18 26.07
N GLU A 678 -22.87 9.82 26.32
CA GLU A 678 -23.67 9.65 27.56
C GLU A 678 -24.47 8.33 27.61
N ALA A 679 -23.83 7.25 28.06
CA ALA A 679 -24.45 6.11 28.75
C ALA A 679 -23.35 5.20 29.33
N GLY A 680 -22.55 5.70 30.27
CA GLY A 680 -21.58 4.89 31.01
C GLY A 680 -20.61 4.13 30.11
N ASN A 681 -19.85 4.83 29.27
CA ASN A 681 -19.07 4.20 28.22
C ASN A 681 -17.68 3.72 28.64
N GLY A 682 -17.38 2.53 28.12
CA GLY A 682 -16.20 1.75 28.40
C GLY A 682 -14.98 2.12 27.55
N LYS A 683 -13.95 1.29 27.68
CA LYS A 683 -12.69 1.43 26.96
C LYS A 683 -12.34 0.12 26.28
N THR A 684 -11.87 0.18 25.04
CA THR A 684 -11.30 -0.98 24.34
C THR A 684 -9.79 -0.78 24.17
N VAL A 685 -9.00 -1.79 24.53
CA VAL A 685 -7.54 -1.78 24.35
C VAL A 685 -7.15 -2.88 23.37
N TYR A 686 -6.46 -2.50 22.31
CA TYR A 686 -5.94 -3.38 21.28
C TYR A 686 -4.42 -3.52 21.45
N HIS A 687 -3.89 -4.72 21.26
CA HIS A 687 -2.46 -5.01 21.26
C HIS A 687 -2.10 -5.75 19.97
N PHE A 688 -1.03 -5.32 19.31
CA PHE A 688 -0.62 -5.80 17.99
C PHE A 688 0.83 -6.29 17.97
N THR A 689 1.13 -7.20 17.06
CA THR A 689 2.52 -7.49 16.66
C THR A 689 3.14 -6.28 15.98
N ASN A 690 4.45 -6.05 16.19
CA ASN A 690 5.13 -4.85 15.71
C ASN A 690 6.66 -5.05 15.55
N ASP A 691 7.04 -6.15 14.91
CA ASP A 691 8.45 -6.49 14.64
C ASP A 691 9.16 -5.39 13.84
N ILE A 692 10.37 -5.02 14.27
CA ILE A 692 11.21 -4.01 13.61
C ILE A 692 11.96 -4.58 12.41
N ASP A 693 12.17 -3.78 11.38
CA ASP A 693 13.05 -4.15 10.27
C ASP A 693 14.52 -4.28 10.75
N THR A 694 15.27 -5.23 10.18
CA THR A 694 16.68 -5.46 10.51
C THR A 694 17.60 -4.80 9.49
N TYR A 695 18.50 -3.95 9.96
CA TYR A 695 19.53 -3.29 9.14
C TYR A 695 20.81 -4.11 9.18
N ASN A 696 21.04 -4.88 8.11
CA ASN A 696 22.25 -5.68 7.95
C ASN A 696 23.33 -4.78 7.34
N GLY A 697 24.35 -4.37 8.13
CA GLY A 697 25.48 -3.56 7.65
C GLY A 697 25.95 -2.53 8.69
N THR A 698 27.27 -2.35 8.84
CA THR A 698 27.85 -1.50 9.90
C THR A 698 28.58 -0.26 9.37
N GLY A 699 28.12 0.32 8.25
CA GLY A 699 28.69 1.56 7.75
C GLY A 699 27.76 2.24 6.77
N LEU A 700 27.82 3.57 6.74
CA LEU A 700 27.13 4.44 5.78
C LEU A 700 27.61 4.23 4.32
N LYS A 701 28.08 3.03 3.95
CA LYS A 701 28.68 2.73 2.64
C LYS A 701 27.61 2.78 1.55
N PHE A 702 28.01 3.27 0.38
CA PHE A 702 27.14 3.40 -0.77
C PHE A 702 27.64 2.57 -1.98
N PRO A 703 26.75 1.88 -2.73
CA PRO A 703 25.33 1.67 -2.46
C PRO A 703 25.12 0.83 -1.17
N ASN A 704 23.95 1.02 -0.54
CA ASN A 704 23.60 0.47 0.76
C ASN A 704 22.74 -0.79 0.66
N ILE A 705 22.88 -1.69 1.62
CA ILE A 705 22.05 -2.90 1.75
C ILE A 705 20.66 -2.48 2.23
N PRO A 706 19.57 -2.79 1.51
CA PRO A 706 18.23 -2.48 1.99
C PRO A 706 17.91 -3.27 3.27
N PRO A 707 17.09 -2.72 4.18
CA PRO A 707 16.72 -3.42 5.41
C PRO A 707 15.90 -4.67 5.08
N THR A 708 16.13 -5.74 5.85
CA THR A 708 15.28 -6.92 5.79
C THR A 708 13.96 -6.61 6.48
N SER A 709 12.88 -6.62 5.70
CA SER A 709 11.55 -6.26 6.19
C SER A 709 10.77 -7.48 6.70
N TYR A 710 10.08 -7.30 7.83
CA TYR A 710 9.17 -8.30 8.42
C TYR A 710 7.72 -7.83 8.40
N SER A 711 7.29 -7.17 7.31
CA SER A 711 5.94 -6.61 7.18
C SER A 711 4.83 -7.63 7.45
N TRP A 712 5.03 -8.89 7.05
CA TRP A 712 4.10 -10.00 7.26
C TRP A 712 3.95 -10.44 8.74
N LYS A 713 4.83 -9.98 9.65
CA LYS A 713 4.68 -10.19 11.09
C LYS A 713 3.94 -9.07 11.80
N ARG A 714 3.73 -7.90 11.18
CA ARG A 714 3.23 -6.69 11.85
C ARG A 714 1.71 -6.57 11.76
N GLY A 715 1.12 -5.83 12.71
CA GLY A 715 -0.30 -5.45 12.67
C GLY A 715 -1.30 -6.58 12.97
N LEU A 716 -0.83 -7.77 13.38
CA LEU A 716 -1.71 -8.88 13.77
C LEU A 716 -2.25 -8.63 15.18
N LEU A 717 -3.57 -8.75 15.36
CA LEU A 717 -4.24 -8.48 16.65
C LEU A 717 -3.92 -9.59 17.66
N LEU A 718 -3.03 -9.33 18.62
CA LEU A 718 -2.67 -10.27 19.69
C LEU A 718 -3.74 -10.30 20.80
N LYS A 719 -4.28 -9.13 21.15
CA LYS A 719 -5.20 -9.02 22.28
C LYS A 719 -6.17 -7.86 22.11
N LYS A 720 -7.44 -8.07 22.48
CA LYS A 720 -8.48 -7.03 22.57
C LYS A 720 -9.16 -7.10 23.94
N GLU A 721 -9.04 -6.04 24.74
CA GLU A 721 -9.62 -5.94 26.09
C GLU A 721 -10.75 -4.91 26.08
N MET A 722 -11.97 -5.32 26.37
CA MET A 722 -13.13 -4.43 26.50
C MET A 722 -13.47 -4.23 27.98
N MET A 723 -13.55 -2.98 28.41
CA MET A 723 -13.84 -2.57 29.78
C MET A 723 -15.14 -1.78 29.82
N ASN A 724 -15.89 -1.84 30.92
CA ASN A 724 -17.02 -0.95 31.16
C ASN A 724 -16.56 0.43 31.67
N SER A 725 -17.50 1.35 31.90
CA SER A 725 -17.23 2.69 32.45
C SER A 725 -16.59 2.68 33.83
N ALA A 726 -16.79 1.63 34.63
CA ALA A 726 -16.13 1.47 35.92
C ALA A 726 -14.68 0.97 35.79
N GLY A 727 -14.16 0.78 34.57
CA GLY A 727 -12.82 0.26 34.30
C GLY A 727 -12.68 -1.25 34.51
N SER A 728 -13.78 -1.96 34.76
CA SER A 728 -13.77 -3.42 34.91
C SER A 728 -13.81 -4.09 33.54
N LYS A 729 -13.00 -5.14 33.33
CA LYS A 729 -13.05 -5.95 32.11
C LYS A 729 -14.42 -6.60 31.95
N VAL A 730 -14.99 -6.47 30.75
CA VAL A 730 -16.26 -7.10 30.35
C VAL A 730 -15.98 -8.28 29.43
N GLN A 731 -15.02 -8.14 28.54
CA GLN A 731 -14.57 -9.20 27.65
C GLN A 731 -13.09 -9.03 27.28
N GLU A 732 -12.41 -10.14 27.03
CA GLU A 732 -11.04 -10.19 26.53
C GLU A 732 -10.97 -11.22 25.40
N GLU A 733 -10.32 -10.85 24.29
CA GLU A 733 -9.95 -11.73 23.19
C GLU A 733 -8.43 -11.84 23.13
N ILE A 734 -7.89 -13.05 23.04
CA ILE A 734 -6.46 -13.34 22.91
C ILE A 734 -6.28 -14.22 21.67
N ASN A 735 -5.47 -13.77 20.73
CA ASN A 735 -5.17 -14.52 19.51
C ASN A 735 -3.70 -14.94 19.50
N THR A 736 -3.45 -16.16 19.02
CA THR A 736 -2.10 -16.69 18.82
C THR A 736 -1.89 -17.00 17.35
N TYR A 737 -0.72 -16.64 16.82
CA TYR A 737 -0.33 -16.89 15.44
C TYR A 737 0.94 -17.74 15.41
N ALA A 738 1.07 -18.59 14.39
CA ALA A 738 2.30 -19.28 14.02
C ALA A 738 2.73 -18.83 12.62
N PHE A 739 4.03 -18.76 12.41
CA PHE A 739 4.61 -18.35 11.13
C PHE A 739 5.29 -19.57 10.52
N ASP A 740 4.73 -20.09 9.42
CA ASP A 740 5.33 -21.20 8.70
C ASP A 740 6.34 -20.69 7.67
N THR A 741 7.57 -21.11 7.83
CA THR A 741 8.70 -20.82 6.94
C THR A 741 9.24 -22.15 6.36
N GLN A 742 8.36 -23.09 6.03
CA GLN A 742 8.78 -24.36 5.42
C GLN A 742 8.12 -24.58 4.05
N PHE A 743 8.03 -23.52 3.25
CA PHE A 743 7.53 -23.60 1.87
C PHE A 743 8.60 -23.29 0.81
N VAL A 744 9.80 -22.88 1.24
CA VAL A 744 11.00 -22.76 0.37
C VAL A 744 12.12 -23.65 0.90
N GLY A 745 12.88 -24.31 0.01
CA GLY A 745 13.86 -25.35 0.35
C GLY A 745 15.10 -24.89 1.15
N ASN A 746 15.30 -23.59 1.35
CA ASN A 746 16.44 -22.99 2.07
C ASN A 746 15.97 -22.18 3.30
N SER A 747 15.22 -22.82 4.19
CA SER A 747 14.70 -22.20 5.43
C SER A 747 15.77 -22.15 6.53
N SER A 748 15.88 -21.00 7.22
CA SER A 748 16.73 -20.85 8.41
C SER A 748 16.15 -19.79 9.36
N GLU A 749 15.82 -20.19 10.59
CA GLU A 749 15.29 -19.28 11.63
C GLU A 749 16.25 -18.14 12.00
N ASN A 750 17.56 -18.28 11.73
CA ASN A 750 18.57 -17.27 12.05
C ASN A 750 18.32 -15.91 11.37
N TYR A 751 17.50 -15.87 10.32
CA TYR A 751 17.18 -14.65 9.56
C TYR A 751 15.70 -14.21 9.72
N GLY A 752 14.93 -14.87 10.59
CA GLY A 752 13.56 -14.46 10.93
C GLY A 752 12.48 -14.76 9.87
N GLY A 753 12.76 -15.53 8.82
CA GLY A 753 11.82 -15.90 7.74
C GLY A 753 12.45 -16.76 6.63
N ASP A 754 11.65 -17.21 5.64
CA ASP A 754 12.16 -17.93 4.46
C ASP A 754 12.83 -16.99 3.47
N LYS A 755 13.97 -17.40 2.90
CA LYS A 755 14.67 -16.68 1.83
C LYS A 755 13.93 -16.92 0.51
N LEU A 756 13.09 -15.97 0.09
CA LEU A 756 12.35 -16.10 -1.17
C LEU A 756 13.22 -15.74 -2.38
N SER A 757 13.99 -14.66 -2.26
CA SER A 757 14.91 -14.16 -3.27
C SER A 757 15.98 -13.33 -2.58
N ALA A 758 17.14 -13.20 -3.21
CA ALA A 758 18.24 -12.38 -2.73
C ALA A 758 18.75 -11.46 -3.83
N GLY A 759 19.02 -10.22 -3.45
CA GLY A 759 19.72 -9.26 -4.29
C GLY A 759 21.16 -9.04 -3.82
N PHE A 760 21.99 -8.50 -4.70
CA PHE A 760 23.37 -8.15 -4.40
C PHE A 760 23.53 -6.63 -4.35
N VAL A 761 24.33 -6.16 -3.40
CA VAL A 761 24.91 -4.82 -3.42
C VAL A 761 26.38 -4.95 -3.70
N ILE A 762 26.78 -4.64 -4.94
CA ILE A 762 28.16 -4.81 -5.43
C ILE A 762 28.84 -3.45 -5.49
N ARG A 763 30.08 -3.40 -4.99
CA ARG A 763 30.94 -2.21 -5.00
C ARG A 763 32.30 -2.57 -5.57
N GLN A 764 32.78 -1.76 -6.49
CA GLN A 764 34.16 -1.82 -6.93
C GLN A 764 35.05 -1.16 -5.87
N VAL A 765 36.05 -1.91 -5.39
CA VAL A 765 37.03 -1.48 -4.37
C VAL A 765 38.31 -0.97 -5.02
N GLN A 766 38.70 -1.55 -6.15
CA GLN A 766 39.89 -1.15 -6.92
C GLN A 766 39.60 -1.20 -8.41
N ALA A 767 40.01 -0.16 -9.15
CA ALA A 767 39.94 -0.14 -10.60
C ALA A 767 40.93 -1.09 -11.28
N GLU A 768 40.60 -1.52 -12.50
CA GLU A 768 41.51 -2.30 -13.34
C GLU A 768 42.79 -1.50 -13.61
N PHE A 769 43.92 -2.04 -13.19
CA PHE A 769 45.25 -1.52 -13.55
C PHE A 769 45.99 -2.63 -14.24
N PHE A 770 46.19 -2.57 -15.56
CA PHE A 770 46.93 -3.61 -16.27
C PHE A 770 48.26 -3.92 -15.55
N PRO A 771 48.49 -5.15 -15.04
CA PRO A 771 47.81 -6.42 -15.39
C PRO A 771 46.79 -6.98 -14.36
N THR A 772 46.38 -6.22 -13.34
CA THR A 772 45.44 -6.64 -12.29
C THR A 772 43.99 -6.28 -12.61
N ASN A 773 43.10 -7.27 -12.49
CA ASN A 773 41.64 -7.13 -12.61
C ASN A 773 41.05 -6.26 -11.48
N ALA A 774 39.83 -5.77 -11.68
CA ALA A 774 39.09 -5.06 -10.66
C ALA A 774 38.84 -5.98 -9.45
N THR A 775 38.74 -5.38 -8.26
CA THR A 775 38.32 -6.10 -7.06
C THR A 775 37.01 -5.55 -6.56
N PHE A 776 36.14 -6.44 -6.11
CA PHE A 776 34.79 -6.11 -5.67
C PHE A 776 34.59 -6.45 -4.20
N ALA A 777 33.71 -5.71 -3.55
CA ALA A 777 33.10 -6.05 -2.28
C ALA A 777 31.60 -6.15 -2.51
N TRP A 778 30.97 -7.21 -2.01
CA TRP A 778 29.55 -7.42 -2.20
C TRP A 778 28.88 -7.84 -0.89
N ASP A 779 27.62 -7.48 -0.76
CA ASP A 779 26.74 -7.94 0.31
C ASP A 779 25.44 -8.49 -0.30
N HIS A 780 24.82 -9.44 0.40
CA HIS A 780 23.54 -10.01 0.00
C HIS A 780 22.44 -9.47 0.91
N TYR A 781 21.25 -9.23 0.36
CA TYR A 781 20.05 -8.98 1.16
C TYR A 781 18.95 -9.96 0.79
N TYR A 782 17.99 -10.13 1.70
CA TYR A 782 16.93 -11.13 1.57
C TYR A 782 15.55 -10.47 1.60
N ILE A 783 14.69 -10.92 0.69
CA ILE A 783 13.24 -10.71 0.80
C ILE A 783 12.66 -11.95 1.48
N THR A 784 11.88 -11.72 2.55
CA THR A 784 11.33 -12.79 3.38
C THR A 784 9.81 -12.87 3.33
N SER A 785 9.27 -14.06 3.55
CA SER A 785 7.84 -14.31 3.71
C SER A 785 7.59 -15.48 4.66
N ALA A 786 6.35 -15.58 5.14
CA ALA A 786 5.84 -16.73 5.86
C ALA A 786 4.36 -16.94 5.52
N TRP A 787 3.88 -18.16 5.73
CA TRP A 787 2.45 -18.39 5.88
C TRP A 787 2.02 -18.05 7.32
N VAL A 788 1.20 -17.00 7.46
CA VAL A 788 0.70 -16.53 8.76
C VAL A 788 -0.52 -17.34 9.16
N LYS A 789 -0.38 -18.22 10.14
CA LYS A 789 -1.42 -19.14 10.60
C LYS A 789 -2.06 -18.67 11.90
N PRO A 790 -3.36 -18.33 11.94
CA PRO A 790 -4.11 -18.29 13.20
C PRO A 790 -4.07 -19.66 13.88
N VAL A 791 -3.59 -19.75 15.12
CA VAL A 791 -3.45 -21.02 15.87
C VAL A 791 -4.53 -21.17 16.92
N SER A 792 -4.84 -20.09 17.64
CA SER A 792 -5.90 -20.12 18.64
C SER A 792 -6.53 -18.75 18.85
N LYS A 793 -7.78 -18.77 19.30
CA LYS A 793 -8.53 -17.61 19.77
C LYS A 793 -9.19 -17.96 21.10
N GLN A 794 -8.86 -17.21 22.15
CA GLN A 794 -9.50 -17.33 23.44
C GLN A 794 -10.36 -16.10 23.70
N THR A 795 -11.64 -16.30 24.01
CA THR A 795 -12.57 -15.24 24.42
C THR A 795 -12.98 -15.47 25.87
N ILE A 796 -12.73 -14.49 26.74
CA ILE A 796 -13.07 -14.50 28.16
C ILE A 796 -14.11 -13.41 28.40
N SER A 797 -15.33 -13.77 28.79
CA SER A 797 -16.39 -12.84 29.17
C SER A 797 -16.53 -12.84 30.69
N TYR A 798 -16.64 -11.66 31.33
CA TYR A 798 -16.53 -11.52 32.78
C TYR A 798 -17.88 -11.34 33.51
N PHE A 799 -19.00 -11.14 32.80
CA PHE A 799 -20.31 -10.86 33.41
C PHE A 799 -21.42 -11.82 32.95
N PRO A 800 -22.27 -12.34 33.86
CA PRO A 800 -22.22 -12.24 35.33
C PRO A 800 -21.23 -13.22 36.00
N ASN A 801 -20.75 -14.23 35.28
CA ASN A 801 -19.68 -15.14 35.70
C ASN A 801 -18.59 -15.16 34.63
N GLN A 802 -17.36 -15.51 35.00
CA GLN A 802 -16.28 -15.69 34.03
C GLN A 802 -16.57 -16.90 33.14
N VAL A 803 -16.74 -16.65 31.83
CA VAL A 803 -16.90 -17.67 30.80
C VAL A 803 -15.77 -17.53 29.80
N THR A 804 -14.93 -18.55 29.74
CA THR A 804 -13.89 -18.73 28.73
C THR A 804 -14.36 -19.67 27.63
N ARG A 805 -14.13 -19.27 26.38
CA ARG A 805 -14.26 -20.08 25.17
C ARG A 805 -12.92 -20.06 24.45
N THR A 806 -12.31 -21.22 24.26
CA THR A 806 -11.05 -21.35 23.50
C THR A 806 -11.33 -22.08 22.19
N GLU A 807 -10.93 -21.50 21.07
CA GLU A 807 -10.93 -22.10 19.75
C GLU A 807 -9.47 -22.38 19.35
N ASN A 808 -9.14 -23.63 19.03
CA ASN A 808 -7.85 -24.02 18.46
C ASN A 808 -8.05 -24.37 16.98
N TYR A 809 -7.20 -23.86 16.11
CA TYR A 809 -7.25 -24.06 14.67
C TYR A 809 -6.11 -24.95 14.22
N TYR A 810 -6.41 -25.87 13.29
CA TYR A 810 -5.45 -26.84 12.76
C TYR A 810 -5.49 -26.83 11.24
N TYR A 811 -4.31 -27.10 10.66
CA TYR A 811 -4.05 -27.13 9.23
C TYR A 811 -3.28 -28.41 8.92
N ASP A 812 -3.99 -29.55 8.98
CA ASP A 812 -3.37 -30.89 8.89
C ASP A 812 -2.81 -31.19 7.49
N ASN A 813 -3.17 -30.38 6.48
CA ASN A 813 -2.67 -30.46 5.12
C ASN A 813 -2.16 -29.08 4.67
N PRO A 814 -0.84 -28.82 4.77
CA PRO A 814 -0.26 -27.51 4.46
C PRO A 814 -0.27 -27.18 2.94
N THR A 815 -0.55 -28.15 2.06
CA THR A 815 -0.44 -27.95 0.61
C THR A 815 -1.49 -27.00 0.03
N HIS A 816 -2.71 -27.01 0.59
CA HIS A 816 -3.83 -26.15 0.17
C HIS A 816 -4.08 -24.98 1.15
N GLN A 817 -3.36 -24.94 2.27
CA GLN A 817 -3.40 -23.85 3.27
C GLN A 817 -4.79 -23.53 3.85
N GLN A 818 -5.72 -24.48 3.81
CA GLN A 818 -7.08 -24.32 4.37
C GLN A 818 -7.14 -24.89 5.79
N ARG A 819 -7.98 -24.29 6.64
CA ARG A 819 -8.22 -24.78 8.01
C ARG A 819 -8.95 -26.13 7.96
N THR A 820 -8.29 -27.22 8.34
CA THR A 820 -8.86 -28.57 8.31
C THR A 820 -9.66 -28.90 9.56
N ARG A 821 -9.35 -28.27 10.70
CA ARG A 821 -10.06 -28.55 11.95
C ARG A 821 -10.10 -27.34 12.89
N MET A 822 -11.17 -27.26 13.67
CA MET A 822 -11.34 -26.37 14.80
C MET A 822 -11.82 -27.16 16.03
N GLU A 823 -11.19 -26.92 17.17
CA GLU A 823 -11.60 -27.47 18.46
C GLU A 823 -12.02 -26.32 19.37
N THR A 824 -13.28 -26.32 19.81
CA THR A 824 -13.83 -25.35 20.74
C THR A 824 -14.00 -25.99 22.11
N THR A 825 -13.47 -25.37 23.16
CA THR A 825 -13.71 -25.77 24.55
C THR A 825 -14.37 -24.61 25.29
N ASP A 826 -15.52 -24.86 25.92
CA ASP A 826 -16.19 -23.89 26.78
C ASP A 826 -15.77 -24.03 28.26
N SER A 827 -16.35 -23.20 29.13
CA SER A 827 -16.02 -23.16 30.56
C SER A 827 -16.47 -24.39 31.36
N GLN A 828 -17.31 -25.24 30.77
CA GLN A 828 -17.73 -26.51 31.37
C GLN A 828 -16.86 -27.68 30.88
N GLY A 829 -15.81 -27.39 30.10
CA GLY A 829 -14.97 -28.40 29.48
C GLY A 829 -15.66 -29.15 28.34
N LEU A 830 -16.80 -28.66 27.84
CA LEU A 830 -17.47 -29.26 26.70
C LEU A 830 -16.64 -28.98 25.45
N ALA A 831 -16.04 -30.04 24.91
CA ALA A 831 -15.29 -30.00 23.67
C ALA A 831 -16.24 -30.21 22.48
N GLN A 832 -16.26 -29.24 21.57
CA GLN A 832 -16.83 -29.37 20.23
C GLN A 832 -15.68 -29.44 19.23
N GLN A 833 -15.76 -30.36 18.29
CA GLN A 833 -14.77 -30.49 17.22
C GLN A 833 -15.49 -30.36 15.89
N GLN A 834 -14.98 -29.46 15.04
CA GLN A 834 -15.42 -29.33 13.66
C GLN A 834 -14.24 -29.64 12.75
N ARG A 835 -14.43 -30.56 11.80
CA ARG A 835 -13.42 -30.93 10.81
C ARG A 835 -13.98 -30.73 9.41
N TRP A 836 -13.16 -30.18 8.52
CA TRP A 836 -13.45 -29.97 7.12
C TRP A 836 -12.47 -30.77 6.28
N TYR A 837 -12.97 -31.31 5.17
CA TYR A 837 -12.18 -32.01 4.17
C TYR A 837 -12.35 -31.31 2.84
N TYR A 838 -11.23 -31.08 2.17
CA TYR A 838 -11.09 -30.37 0.90
C TYR A 838 -10.71 -31.35 -0.22
N PRO A 839 -10.78 -30.97 -1.51
CA PRO A 839 -10.47 -31.89 -2.61
C PRO A 839 -9.08 -32.51 -2.52
N ASP A 840 -8.08 -31.71 -2.11
CA ASP A 840 -6.68 -32.15 -2.01
C ASP A 840 -6.43 -33.09 -0.82
N ASP A 841 -7.36 -33.23 0.13
CA ASP A 841 -7.28 -34.24 1.19
C ASP A 841 -7.60 -35.65 0.69
N ILE A 842 -8.21 -35.78 -0.50
CA ILE A 842 -8.71 -37.05 -1.03
C ILE A 842 -7.62 -37.76 -1.83
N GLN A 843 -6.81 -38.59 -1.18
CA GLN A 843 -5.73 -39.34 -1.85
C GLN A 843 -6.20 -40.68 -2.42
N THR A 844 -7.15 -41.33 -1.75
CA THR A 844 -7.75 -42.60 -2.15
C THR A 844 -9.26 -42.58 -1.90
N THR A 845 -9.96 -43.61 -2.35
CA THR A 845 -11.40 -43.77 -2.08
C THR A 845 -11.73 -43.92 -0.59
N SER A 846 -10.75 -44.22 0.26
CA SER A 846 -10.90 -44.39 1.71
C SER A 846 -10.37 -43.21 2.53
N SER A 847 -10.06 -42.07 1.92
CA SER A 847 -9.53 -40.89 2.62
C SER A 847 -10.54 -40.22 3.57
N LEU A 848 -11.84 -40.41 3.34
CA LEU A 848 -12.90 -39.79 4.15
C LEU A 848 -13.49 -40.77 5.18
N PRO A 849 -13.74 -40.32 6.43
CA PRO A 849 -14.52 -41.11 7.39
C PRO A 849 -16.01 -41.14 7.01
N GLY A 850 -16.74 -42.12 7.55
CA GLY A 850 -18.18 -42.26 7.32
C GLY A 850 -18.57 -43.12 6.12
N GLY A 851 -17.59 -43.75 5.45
CA GLY A 851 -17.78 -44.65 4.31
C GLY A 851 -16.91 -44.24 3.11
N ASN A 852 -16.46 -45.21 2.31
CA ASN A 852 -15.60 -44.97 1.16
C ASN A 852 -16.35 -44.22 0.04
N LEU A 853 -15.63 -43.40 -0.71
CA LEU A 853 -16.10 -42.88 -1.99
C LEU A 853 -16.17 -44.00 -3.03
N THR A 854 -17.11 -43.91 -3.98
CA THR A 854 -17.05 -44.79 -5.15
C THR A 854 -15.89 -44.38 -6.06
N GLY A 855 -15.44 -45.29 -6.93
CA GLY A 855 -14.44 -44.96 -7.95
C GLY A 855 -14.81 -43.73 -8.80
N PRO A 856 -16.04 -43.67 -9.35
CA PRO A 856 -16.53 -42.49 -10.05
C PRO A 856 -16.52 -41.20 -9.23
N ASP A 857 -17.01 -41.22 -7.99
CA ASP A 857 -17.04 -40.01 -7.14
C ASP A 857 -15.62 -39.49 -6.86
N SER A 858 -14.67 -40.40 -6.59
CA SER A 858 -13.27 -40.03 -6.38
C SER A 858 -12.63 -39.41 -7.62
N ILE A 859 -13.03 -39.82 -8.83
CA ILE A 859 -12.55 -39.24 -10.09
C ILE A 859 -13.10 -37.83 -10.27
N VAL A 860 -14.39 -37.60 -9.98
CA VAL A 860 -15.00 -36.27 -10.11
C VAL A 860 -14.43 -35.29 -9.09
N ILE A 861 -14.28 -35.70 -7.82
CA ILE A 861 -13.60 -34.88 -6.81
C ILE A 861 -12.14 -34.60 -7.22
N GLY A 862 -11.49 -35.55 -7.89
CA GLY A 862 -10.16 -35.35 -8.49
C GLY A 862 -10.08 -34.18 -9.47
N LYS A 863 -11.20 -33.78 -10.11
CA LYS A 863 -11.25 -32.59 -10.99
C LYS A 863 -11.23 -31.28 -10.20
N LEU A 864 -11.64 -31.29 -8.93
CA LEU A 864 -11.68 -30.12 -8.03
C LEU A 864 -10.34 -29.83 -7.33
N LYS A 865 -9.40 -30.77 -7.40
CA LYS A 865 -8.05 -30.63 -6.84
C LYS A 865 -7.26 -29.51 -7.51
N LYS A 866 -6.17 -29.08 -6.88
CA LYS A 866 -5.27 -28.04 -7.40
C LYS A 866 -4.80 -28.28 -8.84
N ASN A 867 -4.47 -29.54 -9.17
CA ASN A 867 -4.02 -29.97 -10.49
C ASN A 867 -5.16 -30.58 -11.34
N GLY A 868 -6.40 -30.44 -10.90
CA GLY A 868 -7.59 -30.90 -11.60
C GLY A 868 -8.00 -29.95 -12.73
N THR A 869 -9.04 -30.35 -13.49
CA THR A 869 -9.53 -29.53 -14.62
C THR A 869 -10.48 -28.40 -14.19
N HIS A 870 -10.96 -28.40 -12.94
CA HIS A 870 -11.87 -27.40 -12.36
C HIS A 870 -11.46 -27.11 -10.91
N PRO A 871 -10.26 -26.57 -10.67
CA PRO A 871 -9.72 -26.43 -9.31
C PRO A 871 -10.65 -25.59 -8.43
N LYS A 872 -11.10 -26.16 -7.31
CA LYS A 872 -11.89 -25.50 -6.25
C LYS A 872 -11.34 -25.93 -4.89
N ILE A 873 -10.07 -25.63 -4.63
CA ILE A 873 -9.33 -26.15 -3.48
C ILE A 873 -9.91 -25.73 -2.11
N GLY A 874 -10.66 -24.63 -2.07
CA GLY A 874 -11.40 -24.14 -0.89
C GLY A 874 -12.78 -24.77 -0.71
N GLU A 875 -13.24 -25.60 -1.65
CA GLU A 875 -14.56 -26.22 -1.59
C GLU A 875 -14.61 -27.32 -0.51
N ILE A 876 -15.60 -27.23 0.39
CA ILE A 876 -15.76 -28.21 1.46
C ILE A 876 -16.49 -29.44 0.91
N ILE A 877 -15.77 -30.56 0.81
CA ILE A 877 -16.29 -31.85 0.35
C ILE A 877 -17.01 -32.59 1.49
N GLN A 878 -16.48 -32.50 2.71
CA GLN A 878 -17.11 -33.09 3.89
C GLN A 878 -16.87 -32.25 5.14
N THR A 879 -17.90 -32.15 5.98
CA THR A 879 -17.82 -31.58 7.33
C THR A 879 -18.17 -32.65 8.36
N ASN A 880 -17.35 -32.79 9.40
CA ASN A 880 -17.66 -33.59 10.59
C ASN A 880 -17.80 -32.66 11.80
N GLN A 881 -18.89 -32.79 12.54
CA GLN A 881 -19.15 -32.05 13.77
C GLN A 881 -19.35 -33.04 14.91
N LYS A 882 -18.51 -32.96 15.93
CA LYS A 882 -18.61 -33.79 17.14
C LYS A 882 -18.92 -32.92 18.34
N THR A 883 -20.00 -33.23 19.06
CA THR A 883 -20.44 -32.53 20.28
C THR A 883 -20.94 -33.55 21.30
N GLY A 884 -20.40 -33.54 22.52
CA GLY A 884 -20.89 -34.37 23.63
C GLY A 884 -20.91 -35.89 23.34
N GLY A 885 -20.03 -36.37 22.46
CA GLY A 885 -19.95 -37.78 22.04
C GLY A 885 -20.76 -38.16 20.80
N SER A 886 -21.70 -37.30 20.35
CA SER A 886 -22.41 -37.48 19.07
C SER A 886 -21.61 -36.86 17.92
N GLU A 887 -21.64 -37.50 16.75
CA GLU A 887 -20.98 -37.03 15.54
C GLU A 887 -21.99 -36.90 14.40
N MET A 888 -22.02 -35.74 13.75
CA MET A 888 -22.75 -35.51 12.51
C MET A 888 -21.76 -35.30 11.37
N MET A 889 -21.94 -36.02 10.27
CA MET A 889 -21.15 -35.83 9.05
C MET A 889 -22.09 -35.36 7.94
N THR A 890 -21.63 -34.39 7.16
CA THR A 890 -22.28 -33.98 5.91
C THR A 890 -21.26 -34.05 4.80
N ARG A 891 -21.58 -34.73 3.69
CA ARG A 891 -20.72 -34.93 2.54
C ARG A 891 -21.42 -34.44 1.28
N LYS A 892 -20.74 -33.64 0.49
CA LYS A 892 -21.20 -33.19 -0.83
C LYS A 892 -20.51 -34.02 -1.90
N LEU A 893 -21.30 -34.69 -2.74
CA LEU A 893 -20.82 -35.40 -3.92
C LEU A 893 -21.04 -34.54 -5.16
N TYR A 894 -20.26 -34.83 -6.21
CA TYR A 894 -20.21 -34.03 -7.43
C TYR A 894 -20.39 -34.90 -8.66
N GLU A 895 -20.87 -34.27 -9.73
CA GLU A 895 -20.88 -34.83 -11.07
C GLU A 895 -20.43 -33.81 -12.11
N VAL A 896 -20.16 -34.31 -13.31
CA VAL A 896 -19.83 -33.46 -14.47
C VAL A 896 -21.14 -33.16 -15.19
N TYR A 897 -21.50 -31.88 -15.26
CA TYR A 897 -22.68 -31.40 -15.98
C TYR A 897 -22.23 -30.42 -17.06
N GLY A 898 -22.23 -30.88 -18.31
CA GLY A 898 -21.68 -30.11 -19.43
C GLY A 898 -20.21 -29.72 -19.19
N PRO A 899 -19.85 -28.41 -19.25
CA PRO A 899 -18.51 -27.92 -18.94
C PRO A 899 -18.25 -27.77 -17.43
N ASN A 900 -19.25 -27.96 -16.57
CA ASN A 900 -19.16 -27.64 -15.14
C ASN A 900 -19.00 -28.90 -14.26
N VAL A 901 -18.46 -28.70 -13.06
CA VAL A 901 -18.50 -29.70 -11.98
C VAL A 901 -19.40 -29.15 -10.89
N LEU A 902 -20.58 -29.77 -10.74
CA LEU A 902 -21.68 -29.28 -9.91
C LEU A 902 -22.07 -30.33 -8.85
N PRO A 903 -22.73 -29.90 -7.75
CA PRO A 903 -23.22 -30.82 -6.74
C PRO A 903 -24.15 -31.88 -7.34
N LYS A 904 -23.96 -33.13 -6.95
CA LYS A 904 -24.82 -34.27 -7.32
C LYS A 904 -25.76 -34.63 -6.17
N SER A 905 -25.22 -34.67 -4.96
CA SER A 905 -25.99 -34.94 -3.75
C SER A 905 -25.35 -34.37 -2.49
N LEU A 906 -26.17 -34.13 -1.48
CA LEU A 906 -25.75 -33.83 -0.12
C LEU A 906 -26.15 -35.00 0.77
N ASN A 907 -25.16 -35.74 1.24
CA ASN A 907 -25.36 -36.90 2.08
C ASN A 907 -25.09 -36.54 3.54
N SER A 908 -25.81 -37.17 4.46
CA SER A 908 -25.60 -36.97 5.90
C SER A 908 -25.52 -38.29 6.63
N LYS A 909 -24.81 -38.29 7.74
CA LYS A 909 -24.72 -39.39 8.68
C LYS A 909 -24.76 -38.84 10.09
N LYS A 910 -25.47 -39.53 11.00
CA LYS A 910 -25.44 -39.22 12.42
C LYS A 910 -25.02 -40.45 13.21
N ASP A 911 -23.98 -40.32 14.01
CA ASP A 911 -23.42 -41.37 14.85
C ASP A 911 -23.11 -42.64 14.04
N GLY A 912 -23.49 -43.82 14.55
CA GLY A 912 -23.20 -45.12 13.92
C GLY A 912 -24.06 -45.47 12.71
N THR A 913 -24.94 -44.59 12.22
CA THR A 913 -25.82 -44.90 11.07
C THR A 913 -25.03 -45.00 9.77
N ASP A 914 -25.65 -45.56 8.73
CA ASP A 914 -25.11 -45.42 7.38
C ASP A 914 -25.27 -43.99 6.87
N MET A 915 -24.48 -43.64 5.85
CA MET A 915 -24.55 -42.35 5.19
C MET A 915 -25.67 -42.39 4.15
N GLU A 916 -26.63 -41.48 4.27
CA GLU A 916 -27.84 -41.43 3.45
C GLU A 916 -27.89 -40.13 2.65
N SER A 917 -28.40 -40.17 1.42
CA SER A 917 -28.59 -38.94 0.64
C SER A 917 -29.78 -38.16 1.22
N ARG A 918 -29.54 -36.89 1.53
CA ARG A 918 -30.58 -35.97 2.02
C ARG A 918 -31.13 -35.11 0.90
N ILE A 919 -30.25 -34.64 0.03
CA ILE A 919 -30.61 -33.78 -1.10
C ILE A 919 -29.98 -34.41 -2.34
N VAL A 920 -30.78 -34.58 -3.39
CA VAL A 920 -30.33 -34.98 -4.73
C VAL A 920 -30.61 -33.82 -5.66
N TYR A 921 -29.58 -33.39 -6.39
CA TYR A 921 -29.69 -32.39 -7.44
C TYR A 921 -29.94 -33.17 -8.73
N HIS A 922 -31.14 -33.05 -9.29
CA HIS A 922 -31.57 -33.85 -10.42
C HIS A 922 -31.18 -33.22 -11.75
N ASP A 923 -31.22 -31.88 -11.83
CA ASP A 923 -30.92 -31.18 -13.08
C ASP A 923 -30.46 -29.74 -12.85
N TYR A 924 -29.73 -29.22 -13.84
CA TYR A 924 -29.16 -27.88 -13.89
C TYR A 924 -29.41 -27.23 -15.24
N ASP A 925 -29.44 -25.91 -15.31
CA ASP A 925 -29.35 -25.22 -16.60
C ASP A 925 -27.90 -25.17 -17.10
N ASP A 926 -27.71 -24.71 -18.34
CA ASP A 926 -26.37 -24.55 -18.93
C ASP A 926 -25.49 -23.55 -18.16
N GLN A 927 -26.08 -22.73 -17.29
CA GLN A 927 -25.40 -21.74 -16.45
C GLN A 927 -25.07 -22.29 -15.04
N GLY A 928 -25.44 -23.54 -14.75
CA GLY A 928 -25.21 -24.20 -13.46
C GLY A 928 -26.22 -23.82 -12.38
N ASN A 929 -27.33 -23.16 -12.72
CA ASN A 929 -28.43 -22.94 -11.80
C ASN A 929 -29.24 -24.23 -11.63
N ILE A 930 -29.73 -24.48 -10.41
CA ILE A 930 -30.53 -25.66 -10.10
C ILE A 930 -31.88 -25.58 -10.82
N ILE A 931 -32.19 -26.55 -11.68
CA ILE A 931 -33.51 -26.69 -12.30
C ILE A 931 -34.40 -27.60 -11.46
N GLU A 932 -33.87 -28.71 -10.96
CA GLU A 932 -34.64 -29.67 -10.18
C GLU A 932 -33.80 -30.24 -9.02
N VAL A 933 -34.38 -30.24 -7.83
CA VAL A 933 -33.77 -30.76 -6.61
C VAL A 933 -34.83 -31.44 -5.74
N GLY A 934 -34.46 -32.48 -5.03
CA GLY A 934 -35.39 -33.20 -4.17
C GLY A 934 -34.70 -33.87 -3.00
N LEU A 935 -35.51 -34.37 -2.06
CA LEU A 935 -35.02 -35.39 -1.13
C LEU A 935 -34.94 -36.72 -1.90
N GLU A 936 -33.98 -37.60 -1.60
CA GLU A 936 -33.74 -38.86 -2.34
C GLU A 936 -35.01 -39.73 -2.54
N ASN A 937 -35.96 -39.66 -1.61
CA ASN A 937 -37.27 -40.34 -1.71
C ASN A 937 -38.45 -39.39 -1.41
N GLY A 938 -38.29 -38.09 -1.67
CA GLY A 938 -39.31 -37.07 -1.37
C GLY A 938 -39.88 -36.40 -2.62
N THR A 939 -40.63 -35.33 -2.39
CA THR A 939 -41.24 -34.53 -3.45
C THR A 939 -40.18 -33.69 -4.17
N PRO A 940 -40.16 -33.66 -5.51
CA PRO A 940 -39.27 -32.81 -6.28
C PRO A 940 -39.63 -31.33 -6.09
N ILE A 941 -38.62 -30.48 -6.19
CA ILE A 941 -38.74 -29.03 -6.24
C ILE A 941 -38.08 -28.57 -7.53
N SER A 942 -38.89 -28.02 -8.43
CA SER A 942 -38.40 -27.45 -9.69
C SER A 942 -38.34 -25.93 -9.61
N TYR A 943 -37.34 -25.34 -10.23
CA TYR A 943 -37.16 -23.91 -10.37
C TYR A 943 -37.26 -23.50 -11.83
N ILE A 944 -37.88 -22.34 -12.06
CA ILE A 944 -37.85 -21.68 -13.35
C ILE A 944 -37.05 -20.40 -13.18
N TRP A 945 -36.08 -20.21 -14.06
CA TRP A 945 -35.21 -19.04 -14.07
C TRP A 945 -35.63 -18.08 -15.18
N GLY A 946 -35.54 -16.78 -14.89
CA GLY A 946 -35.81 -15.71 -15.84
C GLY A 946 -34.77 -14.61 -15.75
N TYR A 947 -34.97 -13.54 -16.52
CA TYR A 947 -34.05 -12.41 -16.62
C TYR A 947 -32.62 -12.86 -16.99
N ASN A 948 -32.53 -13.62 -18.09
CA ASN A 948 -31.33 -14.29 -18.60
C ASN A 948 -30.74 -15.26 -17.56
N ASN A 949 -31.59 -16.11 -16.98
CA ASN A 949 -31.22 -17.09 -15.95
C ASN A 949 -30.44 -16.50 -14.77
N MET A 950 -30.84 -15.31 -14.31
CA MET A 950 -30.23 -14.65 -13.16
C MET A 950 -31.07 -14.78 -11.90
N TYR A 951 -32.40 -14.82 -12.03
CA TYR A 951 -33.30 -14.85 -10.88
C TYR A 951 -34.32 -16.00 -11.00
N PRO A 952 -34.62 -16.70 -9.89
CA PRO A 952 -35.68 -17.70 -9.87
C PRO A 952 -37.03 -16.98 -9.92
N VAL A 953 -37.80 -17.21 -10.99
CA VAL A 953 -39.14 -16.61 -11.20
C VAL A 953 -40.28 -17.56 -10.81
N ALA A 954 -39.99 -18.84 -10.62
CA ALA A 954 -40.89 -19.76 -9.93
C ALA A 954 -40.14 -20.83 -9.13
N LYS A 955 -40.73 -21.21 -8.00
CA LYS A 955 -40.41 -22.42 -7.22
C LYS A 955 -41.67 -23.26 -7.20
N ILE A 956 -41.59 -24.49 -7.72
CA ILE A 956 -42.70 -25.43 -7.82
C ILE A 956 -42.35 -26.66 -6.99
N GLU A 957 -43.04 -26.83 -5.86
CA GLU A 957 -42.87 -28.00 -4.99
C GLU A 957 -43.89 -29.08 -5.37
N ASN A 958 -43.47 -30.34 -5.38
CA ASN A 958 -44.28 -31.50 -5.80
C ASN A 958 -44.63 -31.53 -7.30
N ALA A 959 -43.73 -31.05 -8.16
CA ALA A 959 -43.77 -31.28 -9.60
C ALA A 959 -42.35 -31.43 -10.16
N THR A 960 -42.17 -32.23 -11.21
CA THR A 960 -40.90 -32.33 -11.94
C THR A 960 -40.81 -31.29 -13.04
N PHE A 961 -39.60 -30.97 -13.48
CA PHE A 961 -39.38 -30.01 -14.55
C PHE A 961 -39.96 -30.52 -15.88
N SER A 962 -39.88 -31.83 -16.12
CA SER A 962 -40.51 -32.49 -17.28
C SER A 962 -42.04 -32.34 -17.30
N GLN A 963 -42.71 -32.28 -16.15
CA GLN A 963 -44.15 -31.99 -16.09
C GLN A 963 -44.43 -30.53 -16.47
N ILE A 964 -43.54 -29.60 -16.11
CA ILE A 964 -43.65 -28.18 -16.44
C ILE A 964 -43.48 -27.96 -17.95
N GLU A 965 -42.52 -28.64 -18.59
CA GLU A 965 -42.27 -28.53 -20.04
C GLU A 965 -43.49 -28.94 -20.89
N LEU A 966 -44.37 -29.80 -20.37
CA LEU A 966 -45.60 -30.25 -21.04
C LEU A 966 -46.77 -29.27 -20.91
N LEU A 967 -46.66 -28.24 -20.08
CA LEU A 967 -47.72 -27.26 -19.87
C LEU A 967 -47.85 -26.28 -21.04
N SER A 968 -49.06 -25.76 -21.25
CA SER A 968 -49.32 -24.77 -22.31
C SER A 968 -48.53 -23.48 -22.08
N GLY A 969 -47.83 -22.98 -23.11
CA GLY A 969 -46.95 -21.81 -22.98
C GLY A 969 -45.52 -22.15 -22.54
N PHE A 970 -45.27 -23.42 -22.23
CA PHE A 970 -43.94 -24.01 -22.07
C PHE A 970 -43.66 -24.99 -23.22
N GLY A 971 -42.41 -25.44 -23.30
CA GLY A 971 -41.93 -26.44 -24.25
C GLY A 971 -40.61 -27.02 -23.77
N SER A 972 -40.10 -28.05 -24.44
CA SER A 972 -38.84 -28.66 -24.06
C SER A 972 -37.69 -27.65 -24.15
N GLY A 973 -36.95 -27.48 -23.05
CA GLY A 973 -35.82 -26.55 -22.95
C GLY A 973 -36.20 -25.08 -23.10
N PHE A 974 -37.38 -24.67 -22.63
CA PHE A 974 -37.82 -23.27 -22.75
C PHE A 974 -36.88 -22.28 -22.04
N ASP A 975 -36.74 -21.09 -22.62
CA ASP A 975 -35.96 -19.97 -22.08
C ASP A 975 -36.85 -18.72 -22.00
N LEU A 976 -36.81 -18.03 -20.86
CA LEU A 976 -37.57 -16.79 -20.64
C LEU A 976 -36.83 -15.53 -21.12
N GLY A 977 -35.58 -15.66 -21.56
CA GLY A 977 -34.74 -14.56 -22.03
C GLY A 977 -34.67 -13.44 -20.97
N SER A 978 -34.70 -12.18 -21.42
CA SER A 978 -34.58 -11.01 -20.53
C SER A 978 -35.80 -10.74 -19.63
N GLY A 979 -36.88 -11.52 -19.76
CA GLY A 979 -38.13 -11.33 -19.02
C GLY A 979 -38.38 -12.38 -17.95
N GLY A 980 -39.52 -12.23 -17.27
CA GLY A 980 -40.10 -13.24 -16.38
C GLY A 980 -41.21 -14.05 -17.07
N LEU A 981 -42.00 -14.75 -16.26
CA LEU A 981 -43.16 -15.51 -16.73
C LEU A 981 -44.23 -14.59 -17.34
N ASN A 982 -44.74 -14.95 -18.51
CA ASN A 982 -45.90 -14.27 -19.10
C ASN A 982 -47.23 -14.80 -18.53
N SER A 983 -48.34 -14.11 -18.81
CA SER A 983 -49.65 -14.48 -18.27
C SER A 983 -50.11 -15.89 -18.62
N THR A 984 -49.78 -16.38 -19.83
CA THR A 984 -50.11 -17.75 -20.26
C THR A 984 -49.36 -18.78 -19.42
N GLN A 985 -48.05 -18.60 -19.28
CA GLN A 985 -47.19 -19.46 -18.47
C GLN A 985 -47.60 -19.47 -17.00
N LEU A 986 -47.88 -18.28 -16.42
CA LEU A 986 -48.32 -18.14 -15.03
C LEU A 986 -49.62 -18.92 -14.77
N ASN A 987 -50.60 -18.79 -15.67
CA ASN A 987 -51.89 -19.48 -15.57
C ASN A 987 -51.72 -21.00 -15.71
N SER A 988 -50.85 -21.45 -16.61
CA SER A 988 -50.59 -22.87 -16.82
C SER A 988 -49.93 -23.53 -15.61
N LEU A 989 -48.99 -22.84 -14.93
CA LEU A 989 -48.39 -23.34 -13.69
C LEU A 989 -49.42 -23.55 -12.57
N ARG A 990 -50.46 -22.71 -12.53
CA ARG A 990 -51.55 -22.81 -11.53
C ARG A 990 -52.78 -23.59 -12.04
N SER A 991 -52.64 -24.30 -13.16
CA SER A 991 -53.73 -25.08 -13.76
C SER A 991 -53.97 -26.40 -13.02
N SER A 992 -55.10 -27.06 -13.30
CA SER A 992 -55.43 -28.38 -12.73
C SER A 992 -54.39 -29.47 -13.06
N SER A 993 -53.56 -29.26 -14.09
CA SER A 993 -52.49 -30.19 -14.49
C SER A 993 -51.39 -30.33 -13.43
N LEU A 994 -51.24 -29.34 -12.54
CA LEU A 994 -50.34 -29.37 -11.38
C LEU A 994 -51.11 -29.21 -10.06
N SER A 995 -52.28 -29.86 -9.94
CA SER A 995 -53.20 -29.65 -8.81
C SER A 995 -52.65 -30.03 -7.42
N GLU A 996 -51.62 -30.87 -7.35
CA GLU A 996 -50.94 -31.21 -6.10
C GLU A 996 -49.63 -30.42 -5.86
N ALA A 997 -49.28 -29.51 -6.78
CA ALA A 997 -48.05 -28.73 -6.69
C ALA A 997 -48.27 -27.43 -5.92
N MET A 998 -47.27 -27.02 -5.13
CA MET A 998 -47.25 -25.71 -4.49
C MET A 998 -46.41 -24.74 -5.32
N VAL A 999 -47.08 -23.79 -5.96
CA VAL A 999 -46.44 -22.85 -6.90
C VAL A 999 -46.22 -21.50 -6.24
N THR A 1000 -44.95 -21.15 -6.04
CA THR A 1000 -44.54 -19.78 -5.66
C THR A 1000 -43.95 -19.09 -6.88
N THR A 1001 -44.44 -17.91 -7.23
CA THR A 1001 -43.95 -17.13 -8.38
C THR A 1001 -43.39 -15.79 -7.94
N MET A 1002 -42.32 -15.34 -8.58
CA MET A 1002 -41.55 -14.16 -8.18
C MET A 1002 -41.31 -13.27 -9.40
N THR A 1003 -41.39 -11.94 -9.21
CA THR A 1003 -41.01 -10.95 -10.22
C THR A 1003 -39.91 -10.06 -9.68
N TYR A 1004 -39.06 -9.54 -10.57
CA TYR A 1004 -37.92 -8.71 -10.20
C TYR A 1004 -37.85 -7.46 -11.08
N ASP A 1005 -37.23 -6.44 -10.52
CA ASP A 1005 -36.65 -5.33 -11.27
C ASP A 1005 -35.11 -5.52 -11.25
N PRO A 1006 -34.49 -5.90 -12.37
CA PRO A 1006 -33.06 -6.24 -12.41
C PRO A 1006 -32.17 -5.12 -11.85
N LEU A 1007 -31.22 -5.48 -10.97
CA LEU A 1007 -30.34 -4.56 -10.21
C LEU A 1007 -31.02 -3.74 -9.11
N VAL A 1008 -32.33 -3.85 -8.92
CA VAL A 1008 -33.07 -3.22 -7.82
C VAL A 1008 -33.47 -4.28 -6.79
N GLY A 1009 -34.19 -5.31 -7.22
CA GLY A 1009 -34.56 -6.43 -6.38
C GLY A 1009 -35.92 -7.05 -6.74
N LEU A 1010 -36.40 -7.90 -5.85
CA LEU A 1010 -37.69 -8.58 -5.93
C LEU A 1010 -38.84 -7.56 -5.86
N THR A 1011 -39.77 -7.57 -6.82
CA THR A 1011 -40.93 -6.66 -6.86
C THR A 1011 -42.21 -7.32 -6.36
N SER A 1012 -42.36 -8.63 -6.52
CA SER A 1012 -43.49 -9.36 -5.96
C SER A 1012 -43.18 -10.84 -5.72
N ILE A 1013 -43.85 -11.43 -4.73
CA ILE A 1013 -43.96 -12.88 -4.52
C ILE A 1013 -45.43 -13.23 -4.45
N THR A 1014 -45.87 -14.21 -5.24
CA THR A 1014 -47.19 -14.82 -5.06
C THR A 1014 -47.02 -16.23 -4.54
N ASP A 1015 -47.54 -16.49 -3.34
CA ASP A 1015 -47.41 -17.76 -2.65
C ASP A 1015 -48.29 -18.87 -3.28
N PRO A 1016 -48.23 -20.13 -2.78
CA PRO A 1016 -49.04 -21.23 -3.29
C PRO A 1016 -50.56 -21.03 -3.12
N ARG A 1017 -50.98 -20.22 -2.16
CA ARG A 1017 -52.39 -19.89 -1.91
C ARG A 1017 -52.91 -18.80 -2.87
N GLY A 1018 -52.02 -18.18 -3.64
CA GLY A 1018 -52.35 -17.08 -4.55
C GLY A 1018 -52.26 -15.69 -3.91
N TYR A 1019 -51.75 -15.59 -2.67
CA TYR A 1019 -51.55 -14.29 -2.03
C TYR A 1019 -50.29 -13.63 -2.55
N THR A 1020 -50.43 -12.43 -3.10
CA THR A 1020 -49.32 -11.64 -3.64
C THR A 1020 -48.84 -10.62 -2.62
N THR A 1021 -47.57 -10.70 -2.26
CA THR A 1021 -46.84 -9.70 -1.50
C THR A 1021 -46.03 -8.85 -2.47
N THR A 1022 -46.12 -7.52 -2.38
CA THR A 1022 -45.35 -6.58 -3.21
C THR A 1022 -44.28 -5.86 -2.41
N TYR A 1023 -43.15 -5.60 -3.06
CA TYR A 1023 -41.95 -5.02 -2.46
C TYR A 1023 -41.65 -3.71 -3.18
N HIS A 1024 -41.57 -2.63 -2.41
CA HIS A 1024 -41.39 -1.27 -2.92
C HIS A 1024 -40.07 -0.73 -2.43
N TYR A 1025 -39.33 -0.07 -3.32
CA TYR A 1025 -38.01 0.45 -3.04
C TYR A 1025 -38.03 1.96 -2.93
N ASP A 1026 -37.20 2.51 -2.03
CA ASP A 1026 -36.98 3.95 -1.97
C ASP A 1026 -36.15 4.42 -3.18
N SER A 1027 -35.92 5.73 -3.27
CA SER A 1027 -35.09 6.31 -4.33
C SER A 1027 -33.61 5.90 -4.26
N PHE A 1028 -33.17 5.11 -3.26
CA PHE A 1028 -31.83 4.52 -3.19
C PHE A 1028 -31.79 3.09 -3.75
N ASN A 1029 -32.93 2.56 -4.23
CA ASN A 1029 -33.14 1.14 -4.54
C ASN A 1029 -32.97 0.23 -3.31
N ARG A 1030 -33.32 0.72 -2.12
CA ARG A 1030 -33.39 -0.08 -0.88
C ARG A 1030 -34.84 -0.38 -0.54
N LEU A 1031 -35.11 -1.53 0.07
CA LEU A 1031 -36.47 -1.97 0.35
C LEU A 1031 -37.16 -1.03 1.35
N SER A 1032 -38.13 -0.24 0.90
CA SER A 1032 -38.84 0.75 1.73
C SER A 1032 -40.10 0.20 2.38
N GLU A 1033 -40.88 -0.60 1.64
CA GLU A 1033 -42.17 -1.10 2.09
C GLU A 1033 -42.41 -2.50 1.54
N ILE A 1034 -43.05 -3.34 2.35
CA ILE A 1034 -43.63 -4.60 1.93
C ILE A 1034 -45.14 -4.48 2.13
N LYS A 1035 -45.93 -4.77 1.08
CA LYS A 1035 -47.39 -4.72 1.14
C LYS A 1035 -48.00 -6.09 0.88
N ASP A 1036 -49.10 -6.38 1.57
CA ASP A 1036 -49.92 -7.57 1.30
C ASP A 1036 -50.75 -7.39 0.01
N GLN A 1037 -51.58 -8.40 -0.29
CA GLN A 1037 -52.42 -8.43 -1.50
C GLN A 1037 -53.49 -7.32 -1.52
N ASP A 1038 -53.95 -6.89 -0.35
CA ASP A 1038 -54.97 -5.83 -0.21
C ASP A 1038 -54.32 -4.44 -0.23
N GLY A 1039 -52.99 -4.36 -0.32
CA GLY A 1039 -52.21 -3.12 -0.35
C GLY A 1039 -51.88 -2.58 1.04
N ASN A 1040 -52.14 -3.31 2.12
CA ASN A 1040 -51.77 -2.90 3.46
C ASN A 1040 -50.26 -3.07 3.67
N ILE A 1041 -49.65 -2.11 4.35
CA ILE A 1041 -48.22 -2.17 4.69
C ILE A 1041 -48.03 -3.24 5.77
N VAL A 1042 -47.30 -4.31 5.41
CA VAL A 1042 -46.88 -5.38 6.32
C VAL A 1042 -45.63 -4.94 7.08
N SER A 1043 -44.69 -4.34 6.37
CA SER A 1043 -43.43 -3.83 6.93
C SER A 1043 -43.08 -2.50 6.26
N HIS A 1044 -42.59 -1.56 7.06
CA HIS A 1044 -42.03 -0.30 6.59
C HIS A 1044 -40.61 -0.17 7.15
N TYR A 1045 -39.66 0.18 6.28
CA TYR A 1045 -38.26 0.30 6.61
C TYR A 1045 -37.82 1.74 6.47
N GLN A 1046 -37.24 2.27 7.56
CA GLN A 1046 -36.53 3.53 7.56
C GLN A 1046 -35.05 3.23 7.74
N TYR A 1047 -34.25 3.60 6.76
CA TYR A 1047 -32.82 3.36 6.77
C TYR A 1047 -32.09 4.57 7.33
N ASN A 1048 -31.44 4.34 8.46
CA ASN A 1048 -30.52 5.27 9.08
C ASN A 1048 -29.08 4.81 8.80
N TYR A 1049 -28.15 5.75 8.59
CA TYR A 1049 -26.74 5.37 8.45
C TYR A 1049 -26.23 4.80 9.78
N LYS A 1050 -25.27 3.86 9.77
CA LYS A 1050 -24.79 3.13 10.97
C LYS A 1050 -24.28 4.01 12.14
N ASN A 1051 -24.10 5.31 11.89
CA ASN A 1051 -23.73 6.31 12.90
C ASN A 1051 -24.88 7.32 13.18
N GLN A 1052 -26.12 6.91 12.89
CA GLN A 1052 -27.38 7.51 13.34
C GLN A 1052 -28.05 6.62 14.37
#